data_AF-A0A1G6KLV5-F1
#
_entry.id   AF-A0A1G6KLV5-F1
#
_cell.length_a   1.000
_cell.length_b   1.000
_cell.length_c   1.000
_cell.angle_alpha   90.00
_cell.angle_beta   90.00
_cell.angle_gamma   90.00
#
_symmetry.space_group_name_H-M   'P 1'
#
loop_
_entity.id
_entity.type
_entity.pdbx_description
1 polymer ?
#
loop_
_entity_poly.entity_id
_entity_poly.type
_entity_poly.pdbx_seq_one_letter_code
_entity_poly.pdbx_strand_id
1 'polypeptide(L)'
;MSLGEIRLTPSQQQAVDSLDVDCIVSAGAGSGKTRVLVERFLHILDREGDEPDILERIVAITFTEKAATEMKNRIRDGMKRRLEQAQKQGDPVEEQRWYRLLTEAERSRITTIHSFCARLLRDHPVEADVDPGFSIMDEATARTLLRETVEKALPQVVGAGETDEGAALQRWITGWGTEGCLPWVAHLYTQMAGNGWEPEELSRRTRAHQEQVAEQLRREWQVKLDRLPGLAQPLLQLSGGKRVKAFQSAWPELEQELTAARDPEALLPPLRAIKELLKGNWGRKEEITGPRDQMKEQVDRLLQVTTSLLLLPEERQLTEGLLSLLTLVHHRLTRTKGERNAVDFDELQTRAVRLLRDHPEVLQQVRQSIRYLMVDEFQDTNDAQKQLIDCLCSGEEEPGKLFVVGDAKQSIYRFRGAEVSLFSQTREEILSRGGQEVALVDNFRSDPFLVDFVNGLFQRLMSSDPTSPNHYRETVAQKERLGEARVEFLPVPKKEALPEGQDPRDVEAERIACRIEELLKAGTPPGEIVLLFQAMTHVKRYEQALLRRRIPFHVVRGRGFFDRQEVIDVLHYLRWLVDPGDTLSLVGLLRSPFCGISDETLLMMTQEPGWEKAPERWLELAGLTVGEWSKLEGFIRQQAWARRQLGRVSVAQLVEGLLEDSGYLQVLWATPQGKQARANLDKLIHRIREEQGELSYSLDAFLRRVDEWQRVQQETEAAVEPAEGNSVKLMTIHQSKGLEFPVVILPDLSRSPTPHNADVEVDREAGLVVRLRGMTPIQGEPIRWLEWKEREKEREREEFVRLFYVAVTRAKYRLLLSGVPLEHKGVKKGEGLLSAATWSEWLDGVFSFDRIDDEQGVWELEDPELTIQVRLPAGEAAAVMPEEPSLLDTGGWEPPSDPLLSEKPLTPPAVAVMEPRGWLPLDRMEISVSDLMLLKNCPRKYYYARVAGLSFPLTEEGDPKSPANSEGFTLSPQQRGEIVHRLIETCPAPWEKTSIEWGRILDNFGVPRSSQLQVKKQVQPLFETYLNSRHHLTLSRQSGVKREARWLQVLSGLEVEGIIDRMHRNPDGTWELVDYKTNEVEPGQVEKTAEEYLPQLQLYVLAAKETWGIAVDRATLFFLSPGVEKTWEVDDAWIHRALGDLEESARMLHQGEGIDDYPPRPGYRCGYCEYRKICSAADPS
;
A
#
# COMPACT_ATOMS: atom_id res chain seq x y z
N MET A 1 10.46 28.63 -22.22
CA MET A 1 11.46 29.65 -21.84
C MET A 1 12.79 28.94 -21.64
N SER A 2 13.85 29.36 -22.33
CA SER A 2 15.21 28.83 -22.11
C SER A 2 15.65 29.19 -20.69
N LEU A 3 15.94 28.19 -19.86
CA LEU A 3 16.65 28.40 -18.60
C LEU A 3 18.07 28.87 -18.95
N GLY A 4 18.28 30.19 -19.03
CA GLY A 4 19.63 30.76 -19.06
C GLY A 4 20.40 30.27 -17.83
N GLU A 5 21.72 30.11 -17.97
CA GLU A 5 22.62 29.68 -16.88
C GLU A 5 22.45 30.58 -15.65
N ILE A 6 21.58 30.18 -14.72
CA ILE A 6 21.48 30.82 -13.42
C ILE A 6 22.80 30.52 -12.72
N ARG A 7 23.61 31.53 -12.39
CA ARG A 7 24.86 31.31 -11.64
C ARG A 7 24.56 30.81 -10.22
N LEU A 8 25.41 29.93 -9.69
CA LEU A 8 25.37 29.56 -8.27
C LEU A 8 25.71 30.80 -7.42
N THR A 9 25.08 30.95 -6.25
CA THR A 9 25.49 31.99 -5.30
C THR A 9 26.86 31.67 -4.70
N PRO A 10 27.57 32.65 -4.10
CA PRO A 10 28.85 32.39 -3.45
C PRO A 10 28.79 31.25 -2.42
N SER A 11 27.73 31.18 -1.61
CA SER A 11 27.54 30.09 -0.64
C SER A 11 27.22 28.75 -1.29
N GLN A 12 26.41 28.72 -2.37
CA GLN A 12 26.16 27.50 -3.13
C GLN A 12 27.45 26.98 -3.79
N GLN A 13 28.25 27.89 -4.36
CA GLN A 13 29.54 27.56 -4.98
C GLN A 13 30.53 27.04 -3.93
N GLN A 14 30.61 27.67 -2.77
CA GLN A 14 31.41 27.19 -1.64
C GLN A 14 31.04 25.75 -1.26
N ALA A 15 29.75 25.43 -1.14
CA ALA A 15 29.30 24.07 -0.83
C ALA A 15 29.70 23.04 -1.93
N VAL A 16 29.64 23.42 -3.20
CA VAL A 16 30.05 22.57 -4.34
C VAL A 16 31.56 22.32 -4.33
N ASP A 17 32.37 23.35 -4.09
CA ASP A 17 33.84 23.29 -4.19
C ASP A 17 34.51 22.58 -3.00
N SER A 18 33.77 22.38 -1.91
CA SER A 18 34.27 21.84 -0.64
C SER A 18 34.51 20.33 -0.67
N LEU A 19 35.46 19.85 -1.48
CA LEU A 19 35.73 18.41 -1.65
C LEU A 19 36.78 17.84 -0.67
N ASP A 20 37.59 18.70 -0.05
CA ASP A 20 38.74 18.28 0.76
C ASP A 20 38.45 18.19 2.26
N VAL A 21 37.28 18.63 2.71
CA VAL A 21 36.85 18.59 4.12
C VAL A 21 35.40 18.18 4.23
N ASP A 22 35.03 17.52 5.31
CA ASP A 22 33.64 17.17 5.57
C ASP A 22 32.82 18.46 5.68
N CYS A 23 31.63 18.44 5.09
CA CYS A 23 30.82 19.64 4.93
C CYS A 23 29.36 19.36 5.25
N ILE A 24 28.79 20.22 6.10
CA ILE A 24 27.36 20.24 6.39
C ILE A 24 26.72 21.52 5.84
N VAL A 25 25.67 21.34 5.05
CA VAL A 25 24.94 22.42 4.41
C VAL A 25 23.61 22.64 5.13
N SER A 26 23.53 23.74 5.87
CA SER A 26 22.33 24.20 6.57
C SER A 26 21.51 25.07 5.63
N ALA A 27 20.41 24.56 5.09
CA ALA A 27 19.76 25.17 3.94
C ALA A 27 18.24 25.31 4.11
N GLY A 28 17.73 26.55 4.10
CA GLY A 28 16.29 26.81 4.25
C GLY A 28 15.44 26.27 3.09
N ALA A 29 14.11 26.30 3.24
CA ALA A 29 13.19 26.00 2.15
C ALA A 29 13.44 26.93 0.94
N GLY A 30 13.50 26.37 -0.28
CA GLY A 30 13.69 27.17 -1.50
C GLY A 30 15.12 27.60 -1.81
N SER A 31 16.12 27.13 -1.05
CA SER A 31 17.54 27.50 -1.21
C SER A 31 18.31 26.75 -2.30
N GLY A 32 17.69 25.74 -2.91
CA GLY A 32 18.32 24.93 -3.95
C GLY A 32 19.20 23.79 -3.44
N LYS A 33 18.88 23.19 -2.28
CA LYS A 33 19.55 21.99 -1.72
C LYS A 33 19.87 20.91 -2.76
N THR A 34 18.85 20.44 -3.46
CA THR A 34 18.97 19.41 -4.50
C THR A 34 19.86 19.87 -5.65
N ARG A 35 19.84 21.16 -5.99
CA ARG A 35 20.72 21.73 -7.01
C ARG A 35 22.18 21.70 -6.58
N VAL A 36 22.48 22.09 -5.34
CA VAL A 36 23.84 22.03 -4.78
C VAL A 36 24.36 20.59 -4.77
N LEU A 37 23.53 19.62 -4.36
CA LEU A 37 23.91 18.21 -4.41
C LEU A 37 24.20 17.72 -5.84
N VAL A 38 23.35 18.05 -6.81
CA VAL A 38 23.54 17.66 -8.21
C VAL A 38 24.80 18.31 -8.79
N GLU A 39 24.99 19.61 -8.60
CA GLU A 39 26.18 20.30 -9.12
C GLU A 39 27.45 19.84 -8.42
N ARG A 40 27.40 19.49 -7.13
CA ARG A 40 28.53 18.87 -6.43
C ARG A 40 28.89 17.51 -7.01
N PHE A 41 27.90 16.66 -7.28
CA PHE A 41 28.13 15.36 -7.92
C PHE A 41 28.81 15.56 -9.29
N LEU A 42 28.31 16.49 -10.09
CA LEU A 42 28.89 16.82 -11.39
C LEU A 42 30.28 17.44 -11.25
N HIS A 43 30.54 18.25 -10.22
CA HIS A 43 31.85 18.82 -9.94
C HIS A 43 32.90 17.77 -9.56
N ILE A 44 32.50 16.75 -8.79
CA ILE A 44 33.36 15.58 -8.53
C ILE A 44 33.70 14.91 -9.86
N LEU A 45 32.71 14.69 -10.72
CA LEU A 45 32.95 14.14 -12.05
C LEU A 45 33.78 15.05 -12.95
N ASP A 46 33.70 16.37 -12.82
CA ASP A 46 34.54 17.33 -13.54
C ASP A 46 36.03 17.17 -13.14
N ARG A 47 36.32 16.86 -11.87
CA ARG A 47 37.71 16.70 -11.37
C ARG A 47 38.27 15.29 -11.49
N GLU A 48 37.47 14.27 -11.16
CA GLU A 48 37.93 12.88 -10.99
C GLU A 48 37.28 11.91 -11.99
N GLY A 49 36.54 12.44 -12.97
CA GLY A 49 35.83 11.67 -13.99
C GLY A 49 36.68 10.81 -14.92
N ASP A 50 38.01 10.88 -14.84
CA ASP A 50 38.92 9.99 -15.56
C ASP A 50 39.18 8.68 -14.82
N GLU A 51 38.85 8.59 -13.53
CA GLU A 51 38.92 7.32 -12.80
C GLU A 51 37.89 6.32 -13.35
N PRO A 52 38.26 5.03 -13.56
CA PRO A 52 37.38 4.04 -14.15
C PRO A 52 36.06 3.84 -13.37
N ASP A 53 36.16 3.77 -12.04
CA ASP A 53 35.06 3.36 -11.16
C ASP A 53 34.44 4.52 -10.36
N ILE A 54 34.72 5.78 -10.72
CA ILE A 54 34.30 6.98 -9.96
C ILE A 54 32.79 7.02 -9.66
N LEU A 55 31.94 6.60 -10.61
CA LEU A 55 30.49 6.57 -10.44
C LEU A 55 30.03 5.61 -9.32
N GLU A 56 30.79 4.54 -9.09
CA GLU A 56 30.55 3.56 -8.02
C GLU A 56 31.16 4.00 -6.68
N ARG A 57 32.11 4.93 -6.72
CA ARG A 57 32.76 5.53 -5.54
C ARG A 57 32.01 6.72 -4.95
N ILE A 58 31.02 7.25 -5.66
CA ILE A 58 30.11 8.29 -5.15
C ILE A 58 28.79 7.65 -4.72
N VAL A 59 28.47 7.72 -3.42
CA VAL A 59 27.20 7.27 -2.86
C VAL A 59 26.36 8.47 -2.48
N ALA A 60 25.17 8.57 -3.07
CA ALA A 60 24.19 9.59 -2.72
C ALA A 60 22.95 8.92 -2.10
N ILE A 61 22.68 9.25 -0.83
CA ILE A 61 21.55 8.75 -0.07
C ILE A 61 20.47 9.83 -0.02
N THR A 62 19.24 9.45 -0.37
CA THR A 62 18.06 10.32 -0.32
C THR A 62 16.96 9.71 0.55
N PHE A 63 16.01 10.55 1.01
CA PHE A 63 14.92 10.10 1.87
C PHE A 63 13.83 9.29 1.14
N THR A 64 13.64 9.48 -0.17
CA THR A 64 12.59 8.81 -0.94
C THR A 64 13.06 8.33 -2.31
N GLU A 65 12.48 7.25 -2.82
CA GLU A 65 12.79 6.72 -4.16
C GLU A 65 12.51 7.74 -5.27
N LYS A 66 11.50 8.61 -5.07
CA LYS A 66 11.21 9.72 -5.99
C LYS A 66 12.36 10.74 -6.02
N ALA A 67 12.91 11.11 -4.86
CA ALA A 67 14.05 12.03 -4.78
C ALA A 67 15.31 11.42 -5.40
N ALA A 68 15.59 10.13 -5.15
CA ALA A 68 16.69 9.41 -5.80
C ALA A 68 16.56 9.43 -7.33
N THR A 69 15.37 9.10 -7.85
CA THR A 69 15.10 9.08 -9.29
C THR A 69 15.23 10.48 -9.91
N GLU A 70 14.66 11.50 -9.26
CA GLU A 70 14.76 12.89 -9.71
C GLU A 70 16.22 13.37 -9.73
N MET A 71 17.00 13.06 -8.69
CA MET A 71 18.42 13.39 -8.60
C MET A 71 19.22 12.70 -9.72
N LYS A 72 18.98 11.41 -9.97
CA LYS A 72 19.61 10.66 -11.06
C LYS A 72 19.31 11.28 -12.43
N ASN A 73 18.06 11.65 -12.68
CA ASN A 73 17.67 12.32 -13.92
C ASN A 73 18.37 13.68 -14.08
N ARG A 74 18.41 14.50 -13.03
CA ARG A 74 19.09 15.80 -13.04
C ARG A 74 20.60 15.67 -13.28
N ILE A 75 21.25 14.65 -12.73
CA ILE A 75 22.66 14.34 -12.97
C ILE A 75 22.88 13.92 -14.42
N ARG A 76 22.05 13.03 -14.97
CA ARG A 76 22.10 12.63 -16.39
C ARG A 76 21.95 13.83 -17.33
N ASP A 77 21.01 14.72 -17.04
CA ASP A 77 20.83 15.97 -17.79
C ASP A 77 22.07 16.87 -17.67
N GLY A 78 22.68 16.94 -16.50
CA GLY A 78 23.92 17.67 -16.25
C GLY A 78 25.11 17.13 -17.06
N MET A 79 25.28 15.81 -17.09
CA MET A 79 26.28 15.11 -17.92
C MET A 79 26.05 15.39 -19.41
N LYS A 80 24.79 15.32 -19.87
CA LYS A 80 24.42 15.60 -21.27
C LYS A 80 24.78 17.04 -21.67
N ARG A 81 24.50 18.02 -20.79
CA ARG A 81 24.89 19.42 -21.05
C ARG A 81 26.41 19.59 -21.17
N ARG A 82 27.20 18.94 -20.32
CA ARG A 82 28.67 18.97 -20.38
C ARG A 82 29.21 18.30 -21.65
N LEU A 83 28.61 17.18 -22.08
CA LEU A 83 28.91 16.55 -23.37
C LEU A 83 28.63 17.49 -24.54
N GLU A 84 27.43 18.10 -24.59
CA GLU A 84 27.06 19.06 -25.63
C GLU A 84 27.99 20.28 -25.64
N GLN A 85 28.47 20.72 -24.47
CA GLN A 85 29.42 21.81 -24.34
C GLN A 85 30.81 21.43 -24.86
N ALA A 86 31.31 20.25 -24.52
CA ALA A 86 32.58 19.73 -25.03
C ALA A 86 32.56 19.59 -26.56
N GLN A 87 31.45 19.09 -27.12
CA GLN A 87 31.22 19.01 -28.56
C GLN A 87 31.23 20.39 -29.23
N LYS A 88 30.58 21.40 -28.62
CA LYS A 88 30.59 22.78 -29.13
C LYS A 88 31.97 23.43 -29.05
N GLN A 89 32.76 23.10 -28.03
CA GLN A 89 34.12 23.60 -27.84
C GLN A 89 35.13 22.86 -28.73
N GLY A 90 34.76 21.70 -29.27
CA GLY A 90 35.64 20.88 -30.11
C GLY A 90 36.76 20.21 -29.31
N ASP A 91 36.49 19.83 -28.06
CA ASP A 91 37.43 19.10 -27.18
C ASP A 91 37.13 17.58 -27.22
N PRO A 92 37.91 16.78 -27.96
CA PRO A 92 37.64 15.35 -28.13
C PRO A 92 37.85 14.54 -26.85
N VAL A 93 38.71 15.02 -25.94
CA VAL A 93 39.04 14.31 -24.68
C VAL A 93 37.87 14.43 -23.73
N GLU A 94 37.37 15.65 -23.51
CA GLU A 94 36.19 15.90 -22.68
C GLU A 94 34.93 15.28 -23.30
N GLU A 95 34.78 15.33 -24.63
CA GLU A 95 33.66 14.66 -25.31
C GLU A 95 33.64 13.15 -25.01
N GLN A 96 34.78 12.47 -25.18
CA GLN A 96 34.88 11.04 -24.94
C GLN A 96 34.64 10.70 -23.46
N ARG A 97 35.15 11.53 -22.53
CA ARG A 97 34.96 11.39 -21.09
C ARG A 97 33.49 11.47 -20.70
N TRP A 98 32.78 12.53 -21.11
CA TRP A 98 31.35 12.69 -20.78
C TRP A 98 30.47 11.66 -21.48
N TYR A 99 30.83 11.23 -22.69
CA TYR A 99 30.15 10.14 -23.38
C TYR A 99 30.25 8.82 -22.60
N ARG A 100 31.45 8.48 -22.09
CA ARG A 100 31.67 7.32 -21.22
C ARG A 100 30.81 7.42 -19.95
N LEU A 101 30.94 8.53 -19.20
CA LEU A 101 30.21 8.74 -17.94
C LEU A 101 28.69 8.68 -18.14
N LEU A 102 28.17 9.23 -19.24
CA LEU A 102 26.74 9.17 -19.56
C LEU A 102 26.27 7.76 -19.90
N THR A 103 27.11 6.97 -20.59
CA THR A 103 26.81 5.57 -20.91
C THR A 103 26.83 4.68 -19.66
N GLU A 104 27.74 4.98 -18.73
CA GLU A 104 27.91 4.26 -17.46
C GLU A 104 27.02 4.80 -16.33
N ALA A 105 26.21 5.84 -16.57
CA ALA A 105 25.43 6.55 -15.55
C ALA A 105 24.51 5.64 -14.70
N GLU A 106 24.09 4.49 -15.23
CA GLU A 106 23.30 3.50 -14.48
C GLU A 106 24.06 2.83 -13.34
N ARG A 107 25.40 2.87 -13.34
CA ARG A 107 26.26 2.37 -12.25
C ARG A 107 26.28 3.28 -11.02
N SER A 108 25.77 4.52 -11.14
CA SER A 108 25.75 5.48 -10.05
C SER A 108 24.97 4.98 -8.83
N ARG A 109 25.54 5.11 -7.64
CA ARG A 109 24.93 4.67 -6.36
C ARG A 109 24.06 5.76 -5.75
N ILE A 110 23.01 6.16 -6.47
CA ILE A 110 22.00 7.12 -6.01
C ILE A 110 20.78 6.34 -5.56
N THR A 111 20.57 6.24 -4.25
CA THR A 111 19.57 5.32 -3.67
C THR A 111 18.90 5.93 -2.43
N THR A 112 17.85 5.28 -1.93
CA THR A 112 17.41 5.49 -0.55
C THR A 112 18.31 4.73 0.43
N ILE A 113 18.28 5.12 1.71
CA ILE A 113 19.07 4.43 2.74
C ILE A 113 18.67 2.95 2.88
N HIS A 114 17.37 2.64 2.75
CA HIS A 114 16.89 1.26 2.78
C HIS A 114 17.40 0.45 1.59
N SER A 115 17.38 1.03 0.38
CA SER A 115 17.91 0.41 -0.83
C SER A 115 19.42 0.17 -0.74
N PHE A 116 20.16 1.10 -0.11
CA PHE A 116 21.58 0.92 0.21
C PHE A 116 21.80 -0.25 1.18
N CYS A 117 21.07 -0.31 2.30
CA CYS A 117 21.16 -1.40 3.27
C CYS A 117 20.81 -2.76 2.63
N ALA A 118 19.73 -2.82 1.86
CA ALA A 118 19.30 -4.04 1.19
C ALA A 118 20.37 -4.56 0.21
N ARG A 119 21.03 -3.67 -0.52
CA ARG A 119 22.16 -4.04 -1.39
C ARG A 119 23.34 -4.55 -0.58
N LEU A 120 23.72 -3.85 0.49
CA LEU A 120 24.82 -4.26 1.37
C LEU A 120 24.60 -5.67 1.95
N LEU A 121 23.38 -5.98 2.41
CA LEU A 121 23.03 -7.30 2.93
C LEU A 121 23.03 -8.39 1.84
N ARG A 122 22.63 -8.05 0.60
CA ARG A 122 22.66 -8.99 -0.54
C ARG A 122 24.07 -9.25 -1.06
N ASP A 123 24.97 -8.27 -0.94
CA ASP A 123 26.37 -8.40 -1.32
C ASP A 123 27.16 -9.25 -0.29
N HIS A 124 26.69 -9.32 0.96
CA HIS A 124 27.32 -10.07 2.07
C HIS A 124 26.30 -10.93 2.87
N PRO A 125 25.57 -11.86 2.23
CA PRO A 125 24.43 -12.53 2.86
C PRO A 125 24.84 -13.51 3.96
N VAL A 126 26.04 -14.10 3.87
CA VAL A 126 26.54 -15.06 4.85
C VAL A 126 26.94 -14.36 6.14
N GLU A 127 27.71 -13.29 6.03
CA GLU A 127 28.13 -12.44 7.16
C GLU A 127 26.93 -11.72 7.80
N ALA A 128 25.93 -11.38 7.00
CA ALA A 128 24.70 -10.74 7.47
C ALA A 128 23.66 -11.70 8.09
N ASP A 129 23.89 -13.02 8.05
CA ASP A 129 22.93 -14.04 8.48
C ASP A 129 21.54 -13.86 7.84
N VAL A 130 21.52 -13.67 6.51
CA VAL A 130 20.30 -13.51 5.71
C VAL A 130 20.31 -14.45 4.49
N ASP A 131 19.12 -14.90 4.09
CA ASP A 131 18.95 -15.60 2.82
C ASP A 131 19.24 -14.64 1.65
N PRO A 132 20.10 -14.97 0.66
CA PRO A 132 20.38 -14.09 -0.48
C PRO A 132 19.14 -13.66 -1.27
N GLY A 133 18.09 -14.47 -1.25
CA GLY A 133 16.79 -14.23 -1.88
C GLY A 133 15.76 -13.60 -0.96
N PHE A 134 16.15 -12.99 0.17
CA PHE A 134 15.20 -12.42 1.11
C PHE A 134 14.29 -11.36 0.46
N SER A 135 13.01 -11.42 0.83
CA SER A 135 11.99 -10.46 0.42
C SER A 135 11.93 -9.30 1.41
N ILE A 136 11.69 -8.08 0.91
CA ILE A 136 11.49 -6.91 1.77
C ILE A 136 10.00 -6.84 2.11
N MET A 137 9.68 -6.96 3.40
CA MET A 137 8.32 -6.85 3.91
C MET A 137 7.92 -5.38 3.97
N ASP A 138 6.76 -5.04 3.39
CA ASP A 138 6.23 -3.70 3.50
C ASP A 138 5.79 -3.37 4.94
N GLU A 139 5.73 -2.09 5.27
CA GLU A 139 5.41 -1.59 6.63
C GLU A 139 4.04 -2.07 7.12
N ALA A 140 3.10 -2.26 6.20
CA ALA A 140 1.74 -2.67 6.50
C ALA A 140 1.66 -4.15 6.93
N THR A 141 2.32 -5.01 6.16
CA THR A 141 2.49 -6.44 6.47
C THR A 141 3.28 -6.63 7.77
N ALA A 142 4.36 -5.85 7.97
CA ALA A 142 5.17 -5.91 9.19
C ALA A 142 4.37 -5.55 10.45
N ARG A 143 3.56 -4.48 10.40
CA ARG A 143 2.66 -4.09 11.51
C ARG A 143 1.61 -5.14 11.82
N THR A 144 1.05 -5.78 10.80
CA THR A 144 0.06 -6.86 10.99
C THR A 144 0.69 -8.07 11.67
N LEU A 145 1.85 -8.50 11.17
CA LEU A 145 2.60 -9.61 11.75
C LEU A 145 3.00 -9.33 13.20
N LEU A 146 3.46 -8.12 13.51
CA LEU A 146 3.76 -7.69 14.87
C LEU A 146 2.51 -7.79 15.76
N ARG A 147 1.38 -7.22 15.32
CA ARG A 147 0.12 -7.27 16.07
C ARG A 147 -0.32 -8.70 16.39
N GLU A 148 -0.32 -9.59 15.40
CA GLU A 148 -0.66 -11.00 15.59
C GLU A 148 0.31 -11.71 16.54
N THR A 149 1.60 -11.36 16.47
CA THR A 149 2.63 -11.93 17.34
C THR A 149 2.41 -11.51 18.79
N VAL A 150 2.11 -10.23 19.03
CA VAL A 150 1.76 -9.71 20.35
C VAL A 150 0.49 -10.41 20.87
N GLU A 151 -0.54 -10.53 20.05
CA GLU A 151 -1.80 -11.20 20.41
C GLU A 151 -1.58 -12.66 20.83
N LYS A 152 -0.73 -13.39 20.11
CA LYS A 152 -0.36 -14.76 20.46
C LYS A 152 0.56 -14.83 21.69
N ALA A 153 1.29 -13.76 22.02
CA ALA A 153 2.24 -13.73 23.13
C ALA A 153 1.58 -13.39 24.47
N LEU A 154 0.58 -12.50 24.47
CA LEU A 154 -0.11 -12.02 25.67
C LEU A 154 -0.61 -13.15 26.60
N PRO A 155 -1.31 -14.20 26.12
CA PRO A 155 -1.83 -15.25 27.00
C PRO A 155 -0.74 -16.05 27.72
N GLN A 156 0.45 -16.18 27.12
CA GLN A 156 1.52 -17.02 27.67
C GLN A 156 2.24 -16.35 28.84
N VAL A 157 2.37 -15.03 28.80
CA VAL A 157 2.99 -14.28 29.90
C VAL A 157 2.03 -14.17 31.08
N VAL A 158 0.72 -14.09 30.82
CA VAL A 158 -0.32 -14.12 31.87
C VAL A 158 -0.41 -15.48 32.56
N GLY A 159 -0.16 -16.58 31.84
CA GLY A 159 -0.14 -17.94 32.39
C GLY A 159 1.05 -18.26 33.30
N ALA A 160 2.10 -17.43 33.31
CA ALA A 160 3.33 -17.62 34.08
C ALA A 160 3.33 -16.88 35.44
N GLY A 161 2.16 -16.46 35.94
CA GLY A 161 1.95 -15.54 37.07
C GLY A 161 2.42 -15.96 38.47
N GLU A 162 3.47 -16.78 38.58
CA GLU A 162 4.09 -17.15 39.87
C GLU A 162 5.11 -16.12 40.37
N THR A 163 5.53 -15.15 39.54
CA THR A 163 6.49 -14.10 39.92
C THR A 163 5.82 -12.74 40.14
N ASP A 164 6.46 -11.88 40.95
CA ASP A 164 5.98 -10.53 41.26
C ASP A 164 5.85 -9.65 39.99
N GLU A 165 6.76 -9.83 39.02
CA GLU A 165 6.73 -9.15 37.73
C GLU A 165 5.53 -9.59 36.88
N GLY A 166 5.25 -10.90 36.85
CA GLY A 166 4.09 -11.47 36.17
C GLY A 166 2.78 -10.93 36.74
N ALA A 167 2.68 -10.79 38.06
CA ALA A 167 1.51 -10.22 38.72
C ALA A 167 1.31 -8.73 38.39
N ALA A 168 2.38 -7.93 38.33
CA ALA A 168 2.31 -6.52 37.94
C ALA A 168 1.84 -6.34 36.50
N LEU A 169 2.39 -7.12 35.56
CA LEU A 169 1.97 -7.12 34.17
C LEU A 169 0.52 -7.57 34.02
N GLN A 170 0.09 -8.61 34.75
CA GLN A 170 -1.29 -9.06 34.72
C GLN A 170 -2.28 -7.99 35.20
N ARG A 171 -1.94 -7.23 36.25
CA ARG A 171 -2.76 -6.08 36.70
C ARG A 171 -2.88 -5.02 35.61
N TRP A 172 -1.78 -4.70 34.92
CA TRP A 172 -1.77 -3.74 33.81
C TRP A 172 -2.65 -4.23 32.64
N ILE A 173 -2.51 -5.50 32.24
CA ILE A 173 -3.34 -6.11 31.19
C ILE A 173 -4.81 -6.12 31.57
N THR A 174 -5.14 -6.43 32.82
CA THR A 174 -6.53 -6.46 33.30
C THR A 174 -7.17 -5.07 33.29
N GLY A 175 -6.39 -4.01 33.54
CA GLY A 175 -6.89 -2.63 33.53
C GLY A 175 -7.32 -2.14 32.14
N TRP A 176 -6.66 -2.60 31.08
CA TRP A 176 -6.91 -2.19 29.70
C TRP A 176 -7.67 -3.23 28.86
N GLY A 177 -7.71 -4.49 29.31
CA GLY A 177 -8.14 -5.64 28.52
C GLY A 177 -7.06 -6.08 27.53
N THR A 178 -7.12 -7.34 27.09
CA THR A 178 -6.16 -7.90 26.14
C THR A 178 -6.14 -7.14 24.81
N GLU A 179 -7.31 -6.79 24.27
CA GLU A 179 -7.39 -5.98 23.04
C GLU A 179 -6.90 -4.54 23.24
N GLY A 180 -7.13 -3.96 24.42
CA GLY A 180 -6.67 -2.60 24.74
C GLY A 180 -5.16 -2.49 24.88
N CYS A 181 -4.48 -3.56 25.31
CA CYS A 181 -3.02 -3.61 25.44
C CYS A 181 -2.27 -3.80 24.11
N LEU A 182 -2.91 -4.38 23.10
CA LEU A 182 -2.27 -4.72 21.83
C LEU A 182 -1.57 -3.52 21.16
N PRO A 183 -2.22 -2.36 20.99
CA PRO A 183 -1.59 -1.20 20.36
C PRO A 183 -0.37 -0.70 21.15
N TRP A 184 -0.44 -0.75 22.48
CA TRP A 184 0.65 -0.29 23.36
C TRP A 184 1.91 -1.15 23.21
N VAL A 185 1.77 -2.47 23.27
CA VAL A 185 2.93 -3.37 23.18
C VAL A 185 3.53 -3.35 21.77
N ALA A 186 2.68 -3.29 20.73
CA ALA A 186 3.15 -3.12 19.35
C ALA A 186 3.91 -1.79 19.18
N HIS A 187 3.38 -0.69 19.73
CA HIS A 187 4.04 0.63 19.70
C HIS A 187 5.39 0.62 20.42
N LEU A 188 5.48 0.04 21.62
CA LEU A 188 6.74 -0.11 22.35
C LEU A 188 7.78 -0.90 21.54
N TYR A 189 7.36 -1.99 20.89
CA TYR A 189 8.24 -2.78 20.05
C TYR A 189 8.74 -1.97 18.85
N THR A 190 7.87 -1.24 18.17
CA THR A 190 8.24 -0.38 17.03
C THR A 190 9.20 0.73 17.44
N GLN A 191 8.98 1.41 18.58
CA GLN A 191 9.91 2.43 19.07
C GLN A 191 11.28 1.84 19.42
N MET A 192 11.31 0.68 20.09
CA MET A 192 12.55 -0.03 20.42
C MET A 192 13.31 -0.39 19.13
N ALA A 193 12.65 -1.02 18.17
CA ALA A 193 13.26 -1.40 16.89
C ALA A 193 13.73 -0.18 16.08
N GLY A 194 12.97 0.91 16.06
CA GLY A 194 13.32 2.15 15.36
C GLY A 194 14.56 2.86 15.91
N ASN A 195 14.85 2.70 17.21
CA ASN A 195 16.12 3.14 17.82
C ASN A 195 17.30 2.19 17.50
N GLY A 196 17.03 1.10 16.77
CA GLY A 196 17.99 0.03 16.51
C GLY A 196 18.30 -0.82 17.73
N TRP A 197 17.37 -0.92 18.69
CA TRP A 197 17.56 -1.66 19.93
C TRP A 197 16.89 -3.03 19.89
N GLU A 198 17.56 -4.00 20.49
CA GLU A 198 16.95 -5.27 20.88
C GLU A 198 16.45 -5.18 22.34
N PRO A 199 15.56 -6.09 22.77
CA PRO A 199 15.04 -6.10 24.14
C PRO A 199 16.10 -6.05 25.24
N GLU A 200 17.27 -6.65 24.98
CA GLU A 200 18.42 -6.64 25.91
C GLU A 200 19.00 -5.23 26.11
N GLU A 201 19.15 -4.46 25.02
CA GLU A 201 19.63 -3.08 25.06
C GLU A 201 18.64 -2.19 25.83
N LEU A 202 17.33 -2.32 25.52
CA LEU A 202 16.28 -1.59 26.22
C LEU A 202 16.27 -1.93 27.71
N SER A 203 16.43 -3.21 28.07
CA SER A 203 16.51 -3.67 29.45
C SER A 203 17.69 -3.05 30.19
N ARG A 204 18.89 -3.07 29.57
CA ARG A 204 20.10 -2.48 30.16
C ARG A 204 19.94 -0.99 30.44
N ARG A 205 19.40 -0.23 29.48
CA ARG A 205 19.14 1.22 29.64
C ARG A 205 18.12 1.51 30.72
N THR A 206 17.01 0.77 30.72
CA THR A 206 15.93 0.92 31.70
C THR A 206 16.46 0.71 33.12
N ARG A 207 17.21 -0.37 33.36
CA ARG A 207 17.79 -0.69 34.66
C ARG A 207 18.81 0.36 35.11
N ALA A 208 19.73 0.75 34.23
CA ALA A 208 20.73 1.77 34.54
C ALA A 208 20.10 3.11 34.95
N HIS A 209 19.07 3.56 34.22
CA HIS A 209 18.36 4.79 34.54
C HIS A 209 17.54 4.67 35.83
N GLN A 210 16.87 3.54 36.07
CA GLN A 210 16.16 3.30 37.33
C GLN A 210 17.09 3.35 38.55
N GLU A 211 18.28 2.74 38.44
CA GLU A 211 19.29 2.78 39.50
C GLU A 211 19.82 4.19 39.76
N GLN A 212 20.16 4.93 38.70
CA GLN A 212 20.60 6.32 38.79
C GLN A 212 19.54 7.20 39.46
N VAL A 213 18.28 7.11 39.01
CA VAL A 213 17.17 7.88 39.58
C VAL A 213 16.92 7.49 41.04
N ALA A 214 16.97 6.21 41.38
CA ALA A 214 16.79 5.77 42.75
C ALA A 214 17.87 6.34 43.68
N GLU A 215 19.13 6.38 43.24
CA GLU A 215 20.21 6.99 44.01
C GLU A 215 20.03 8.51 44.15
N GLN A 216 19.70 9.20 43.05
CA GLN A 216 19.44 10.64 43.05
C GLN A 216 18.28 11.00 43.99
N LEU A 217 17.16 10.29 43.90
CA LEU A 217 15.99 10.53 44.75
C LEU A 217 16.31 10.30 46.23
N ARG A 218 17.08 9.26 46.59
CA ARG A 218 17.48 9.03 47.99
C ARG A 218 18.34 10.17 48.52
N ARG A 219 19.31 10.65 47.72
CA ARG A 219 20.15 11.80 48.08
C ARG A 219 19.32 13.08 48.23
N GLU A 220 18.44 13.37 47.27
CA GLU A 220 17.55 14.53 47.29
C GLU A 220 16.58 14.48 48.48
N TRP A 221 16.00 13.31 48.75
CA TRP A 221 15.08 13.06 49.86
C TRP A 221 15.75 13.38 51.20
N GLN A 222 16.94 12.84 51.44
CA GLN A 222 17.68 13.06 52.67
C GLN A 222 18.05 14.54 52.86
N VAL A 223 18.63 15.18 51.83
CA VAL A 223 19.01 16.60 51.89
C VAL A 223 17.82 17.52 52.15
N LYS A 224 16.65 17.23 51.56
CA LYS A 224 15.44 18.04 51.75
C LYS A 224 14.79 17.80 53.11
N LEU A 225 14.77 16.55 53.58
CA LEU A 225 14.26 16.22 54.91
C LEU A 225 15.07 16.94 56.00
N ASP A 226 16.40 16.89 55.91
CA ASP A 226 17.31 17.55 56.87
C ASP A 226 17.15 19.08 56.91
N ARG A 227 16.76 19.69 55.78
CA ARG A 227 16.55 21.15 55.66
C ARG A 227 15.18 21.61 56.17
N LEU A 228 14.19 20.73 56.26
CA LEU A 228 12.81 21.10 56.56
C LEU A 228 12.66 21.82 57.92
N PRO A 229 13.31 21.37 59.01
CA PRO A 229 13.23 22.05 60.31
C PRO A 229 13.80 23.48 60.28
N GLY A 230 14.87 23.70 59.51
CA GLY A 230 15.46 25.03 59.34
C GLY A 230 14.53 26.03 58.66
N LEU A 231 13.71 25.57 57.71
CA LEU A 231 12.74 26.40 56.98
C LEU A 231 11.49 26.73 57.80
N ALA A 232 11.19 25.94 58.83
CA ALA A 232 10.10 26.24 59.75
C ALA A 232 10.46 27.36 60.75
N GLN A 233 11.74 27.55 61.09
CA GLN A 233 12.17 28.53 62.09
C GLN A 233 11.67 29.97 61.83
N PRO A 234 11.77 30.54 60.61
CA PRO A 234 11.19 31.85 60.31
C PRO A 234 9.67 31.90 60.53
N LEU A 235 8.94 30.83 60.16
CA LEU A 235 7.49 30.73 60.33
C LEU A 235 7.08 30.65 61.80
N LEU A 236 7.91 30.04 62.66
CA LEU A 236 7.69 29.97 64.10
C LEU A 236 7.85 31.32 64.80
N GLN A 237 8.60 32.26 64.22
CA GLN A 237 8.85 33.59 64.78
C GLN A 237 7.86 34.67 64.30
N LEU A 238 6.98 34.34 63.34
CA LEU A 238 5.98 35.27 62.82
C LEU A 238 4.91 35.63 63.87
N SER A 239 4.50 36.90 63.86
CA SER A 239 3.45 37.43 64.74
C SER A 239 2.12 37.63 63.99
N GLY A 240 1.07 36.94 64.44
CA GLY A 240 -0.33 37.18 64.04
C GLY A 240 -0.87 36.31 62.89
N GLY A 241 -2.21 36.16 62.87
CA GLY A 241 -2.96 35.36 61.89
C GLY A 241 -3.40 33.97 62.41
N LYS A 242 -4.64 33.55 62.08
CA LYS A 242 -5.20 32.26 62.54
C LYS A 242 -4.39 31.05 62.03
N ARG A 243 -3.82 31.13 60.83
CA ARG A 243 -3.06 30.04 60.21
C ARG A 243 -1.61 29.95 60.67
N VAL A 244 -0.95 31.08 60.88
CA VAL A 244 0.38 31.13 61.50
C VAL A 244 0.33 30.45 62.88
N LYS A 245 -0.67 30.79 63.70
CA LYS A 245 -0.89 30.14 65.01
C LYS A 245 -1.18 28.64 64.90
N ALA A 246 -1.99 28.23 63.92
CA ALA A 246 -2.30 26.81 63.69
C ALA A 246 -1.06 26.00 63.28
N PHE A 247 -0.20 26.57 62.42
CA PHE A 247 1.08 25.97 62.07
C PHE A 247 2.02 25.88 63.28
N GLN A 248 2.17 26.97 64.04
CA GLN A 248 3.01 27.02 65.25
C GLN A 248 2.57 25.99 66.30
N SER A 249 1.26 25.78 66.49
CA SER A 249 0.76 24.78 67.44
C SER A 249 0.98 23.34 66.99
N ALA A 250 0.94 23.07 65.68
CA ALA A 250 1.07 21.71 65.14
C ALA A 250 2.53 21.31 64.90
N TRP A 251 3.44 22.29 64.73
CA TRP A 251 4.83 22.04 64.35
C TRP A 251 5.63 21.13 65.30
N PRO A 252 5.56 21.25 66.65
CA PRO A 252 6.38 20.40 67.53
C PRO A 252 6.09 18.91 67.40
N GLU A 253 4.82 18.54 67.23
CA GLU A 253 4.40 17.14 67.00
C GLU A 253 4.87 16.66 65.62
N LEU A 254 4.67 17.49 64.59
CA LEU A 254 5.12 17.19 63.22
C LEU A 254 6.64 17.07 63.12
N GLU A 255 7.42 17.90 63.81
CA GLU A 255 8.88 17.82 63.84
C GLU A 255 9.37 16.53 64.50
N GLN A 256 8.69 16.07 65.55
CA GLN A 256 8.98 14.80 66.19
C GLN A 256 8.66 13.62 65.24
N GLU A 257 7.51 13.65 64.54
CA GLU A 257 7.14 12.65 63.54
C GLU A 257 8.14 12.59 62.37
N LEU A 258 8.54 13.76 61.85
CA LEU A 258 9.55 13.88 60.78
C LEU A 258 10.90 13.29 61.19
N THR A 259 11.32 13.51 62.44
CA THR A 259 12.59 13.00 62.98
C THR A 259 12.53 11.50 63.28
N ALA A 260 11.35 10.99 63.66
CA ALA A 260 11.15 9.59 64.00
C ALA A 260 10.99 8.68 62.77
N ALA A 261 10.57 9.24 61.63
CA ALA A 261 10.37 8.47 60.40
C ALA A 261 11.70 7.91 59.85
N ARG A 262 11.74 6.59 59.65
CA ARG A 262 12.93 5.86 59.17
C ARG A 262 12.83 5.42 57.72
N ASP A 263 11.67 5.59 57.09
CA ASP A 263 11.39 5.22 55.72
C ASP A 263 10.46 6.24 55.04
N PRO A 264 10.37 6.23 53.70
CA PRO A 264 9.53 7.15 52.95
C PRO A 264 8.03 7.05 53.25
N GLU A 265 7.51 5.87 53.65
CA GLU A 265 6.08 5.67 53.88
C GLU A 265 5.63 6.38 55.16
N ALA A 266 6.41 6.24 56.24
CA ALA A 266 6.18 6.91 57.51
C ALA A 266 6.20 8.45 57.41
N LEU A 267 6.85 9.02 56.40
CA LEU A 267 6.89 10.47 56.17
C LEU A 267 5.66 11.03 55.44
N LEU A 268 4.87 10.22 54.75
CA LEU A 268 3.74 10.74 53.96
C LEU A 268 2.69 11.48 54.83
N PRO A 269 2.24 10.94 55.99
CA PRO A 269 1.27 11.63 56.84
C PRO A 269 1.74 13.01 57.34
N PRO A 270 2.92 13.17 57.97
CA PRO A 270 3.36 14.48 58.46
C PRO A 270 3.57 15.48 57.32
N LEU A 271 4.10 15.06 56.16
CA LEU A 271 4.28 15.94 55.02
C LEU A 271 2.95 16.43 54.42
N ARG A 272 1.94 15.56 54.35
CA ARG A 272 0.57 15.94 53.91
C ARG A 272 -0.06 16.91 54.90
N ALA A 273 0.09 16.69 56.20
CA ALA A 273 -0.40 17.59 57.23
C ALA A 273 0.24 18.98 57.12
N ILE A 274 1.56 19.05 56.91
CA ILE A 274 2.28 20.32 56.68
C ILE A 274 1.75 21.02 55.42
N LYS A 275 1.60 20.29 54.30
CA LYS A 275 1.05 20.86 53.06
C LYS A 275 -0.34 21.45 53.25
N GLU A 276 -1.22 20.78 53.97
CA GLU A 276 -2.57 21.30 54.27
C GLU A 276 -2.52 22.57 55.14
N LEU A 277 -1.66 22.61 56.15
CA LEU A 277 -1.47 23.81 56.98
C LEU A 277 -1.00 25.01 56.15
N LEU A 278 -0.13 24.77 55.17
CA LEU A 278 0.41 25.80 54.28
C LEU A 278 -0.61 26.29 53.23
N LYS A 279 -1.75 25.64 53.00
CA LYS A 279 -2.73 26.05 51.97
C LYS A 279 -3.49 27.34 52.32
N GLY A 280 -3.99 28.01 51.26
CA GLY A 280 -4.85 29.21 51.26
C GLY A 280 -4.17 30.54 51.70
N ASN A 281 -4.96 31.56 52.05
CA ASN A 281 -4.48 32.92 52.33
C ASN A 281 -3.81 33.07 53.71
N TRP A 282 -2.54 33.48 53.72
CA TRP A 282 -1.72 33.78 54.91
C TRP A 282 -1.49 35.28 55.13
N GLY A 283 -2.02 36.14 54.24
CA GLY A 283 -1.77 37.58 54.21
C GLY A 283 -1.20 38.03 52.85
N ARG A 284 -0.87 39.32 52.73
CA ARG A 284 -0.25 39.92 51.52
C ARG A 284 1.16 40.47 51.76
N LYS A 285 1.70 40.35 52.98
CA LYS A 285 3.03 40.86 53.32
C LYS A 285 4.09 39.85 52.92
N GLU A 286 5.10 40.31 52.18
CA GLU A 286 6.21 39.48 51.69
C GLU A 286 6.96 38.74 52.80
N GLU A 287 7.09 39.39 53.97
CA GLU A 287 7.67 38.82 55.19
C GLU A 287 6.97 37.54 55.69
N ILE A 288 5.72 37.31 55.27
CA ILE A 288 4.90 36.13 55.62
C ILE A 288 4.78 35.20 54.41
N THR A 289 4.52 35.74 53.21
CA THR A 289 4.30 34.94 52.00
C THR A 289 5.59 34.29 51.50
N GLY A 290 6.73 34.98 51.54
CA GLY A 290 8.02 34.45 51.10
C GLY A 290 8.44 33.17 51.85
N PRO A 291 8.58 33.18 53.19
CA PRO A 291 8.93 31.98 53.96
C PRO A 291 7.91 30.84 53.82
N ARG A 292 6.62 31.19 53.73
CA ARG A 292 5.54 30.19 53.52
C ARG A 292 5.68 29.53 52.16
N ASP A 293 5.91 30.31 51.11
CA ASP A 293 6.00 29.81 49.74
C ASP A 293 7.26 28.95 49.56
N GLN A 294 8.37 29.37 50.16
CA GLN A 294 9.59 28.57 50.21
C GLN A 294 9.39 27.24 50.95
N MET A 295 8.75 27.24 52.13
CA MET A 295 8.42 26.01 52.86
C MET A 295 7.47 25.13 52.05
N LYS A 296 6.45 25.72 51.43
CA LYS A 296 5.48 25.00 50.61
C LYS A 296 6.13 24.33 49.42
N GLU A 297 7.00 25.04 48.71
CA GLU A 297 7.76 24.50 47.57
C GLU A 297 8.62 23.30 48.00
N GLN A 298 9.34 23.42 49.12
CA GLN A 298 10.17 22.31 49.62
C GLN A 298 9.33 21.10 50.07
N VAL A 299 8.19 21.33 50.73
CA VAL A 299 7.26 20.27 51.13
C VAL A 299 6.61 19.60 49.91
N ASP A 300 6.20 20.38 48.91
CA ASP A 300 5.64 19.86 47.65
C ASP A 300 6.67 18.99 46.92
N ARG A 301 7.93 19.45 46.83
CA ARG A 301 9.01 18.69 46.22
C ARG A 301 9.39 17.44 47.04
N LEU A 302 9.47 17.55 48.36
CA LEU A 302 9.76 16.38 49.22
C LEU A 302 8.64 15.34 49.16
N LEU A 303 7.37 15.76 49.11
CA LEU A 303 6.24 14.86 48.85
C LEU A 303 6.37 14.15 47.50
N GLN A 304 6.75 14.88 46.44
CA GLN A 304 6.96 14.29 45.11
C GLN A 304 8.09 13.25 45.14
N VAL A 305 9.24 13.57 45.73
CA VAL A 305 10.39 12.66 45.86
C VAL A 305 10.03 11.44 46.70
N THR A 306 9.37 11.64 47.84
CA THR A 306 8.92 10.56 48.75
C THR A 306 7.95 9.63 48.03
N THR A 307 6.96 10.19 47.33
CA THR A 307 6.00 9.42 46.53
C THR A 307 6.72 8.62 45.44
N SER A 308 7.69 9.23 44.76
CA SER A 308 8.44 8.57 43.69
C SER A 308 9.27 7.41 44.22
N LEU A 309 9.93 7.56 45.38
CA LEU A 309 10.67 6.47 46.03
C LEU A 309 9.78 5.27 46.37
N LEU A 310 8.53 5.53 46.78
CA LEU A 310 7.55 4.48 47.10
C LEU A 310 6.99 3.79 45.86
N LEU A 311 7.02 4.44 44.69
CA LEU A 311 6.53 3.87 43.43
C LEU A 311 7.60 3.07 42.68
N LEU A 312 8.88 3.20 43.03
CA LEU A 312 10.00 2.53 42.35
C LEU A 312 9.86 0.99 42.30
N PRO A 313 9.45 0.28 43.38
CA PRO A 313 9.31 -1.17 43.33
C PRO A 313 8.26 -1.63 42.31
N GLU A 314 7.08 -1.02 42.31
CA GLU A 314 5.99 -1.32 41.39
C GLU A 314 6.33 -0.93 39.94
N GLU A 315 7.01 0.21 39.76
CA GLU A 315 7.53 0.62 38.46
C GLU A 315 8.48 -0.44 37.92
N ARG A 316 9.44 -0.90 38.74
CA ARG A 316 10.42 -1.92 38.36
C ARG A 316 9.74 -3.24 37.96
N GLN A 317 8.81 -3.73 38.78
CA GLN A 317 8.08 -4.97 38.50
C GLN A 317 7.32 -4.90 37.16
N LEU A 318 6.62 -3.79 36.88
CA LEU A 318 5.91 -3.62 35.62
C LEU A 318 6.88 -3.54 34.44
N THR A 319 7.98 -2.77 34.57
CA THR A 319 8.97 -2.67 33.49
C THR A 319 9.62 -4.02 33.16
N GLU A 320 9.96 -4.83 34.14
CA GLU A 320 10.54 -6.17 33.93
C GLU A 320 9.53 -7.13 33.28
N GLY A 321 8.25 -7.06 33.67
CA GLY A 321 7.18 -7.81 33.02
C GLY A 321 7.01 -7.43 31.55
N LEU A 322 6.97 -6.13 31.24
CA LEU A 322 6.87 -5.63 29.87
C LEU A 322 8.11 -5.99 29.04
N LEU A 323 9.32 -5.89 29.60
CA LEU A 323 10.55 -6.29 28.94
C LEU A 323 10.53 -7.79 28.60
N SER A 324 10.07 -8.63 29.52
CA SER A 324 9.92 -10.08 29.29
C SER A 324 8.92 -10.37 28.16
N LEU A 325 7.81 -9.63 28.10
CA LEU A 325 6.84 -9.72 27.00
C LEU A 325 7.46 -9.28 25.66
N LEU A 326 8.21 -8.16 25.64
CA LEU A 326 8.89 -7.68 24.44
C LEU A 326 9.94 -8.68 23.94
N THR A 327 10.69 -9.32 24.83
CA THR A 327 11.63 -10.40 24.48
C THR A 327 10.93 -11.60 23.84
N LEU A 328 9.79 -12.02 24.40
CA LEU A 328 8.98 -13.11 23.82
C LEU A 328 8.45 -12.73 22.43
N VAL A 329 7.94 -11.51 22.27
CA VAL A 329 7.46 -10.97 20.99
C VAL A 329 8.60 -10.92 19.97
N HIS A 330 9.76 -10.41 20.37
CA HIS A 330 10.96 -10.32 19.54
C HIS A 330 11.37 -11.68 18.98
N HIS A 331 11.57 -12.69 19.83
CA HIS A 331 11.98 -14.02 19.38
C HIS A 331 10.97 -14.66 18.42
N ARG A 332 9.68 -14.50 18.68
CA ARG A 332 8.62 -15.03 17.80
C ARG A 332 8.57 -14.31 16.46
N LEU A 333 8.70 -12.98 16.48
CA LEU A 333 8.68 -12.17 15.28
C LEU A 333 9.89 -12.52 14.40
N THR A 334 11.09 -12.53 14.97
CA THR A 334 12.34 -12.89 14.28
C THR A 334 12.25 -14.30 13.69
N ARG A 335 11.73 -15.27 14.44
CA ARG A 335 11.50 -16.63 13.93
C ARG A 335 10.52 -16.66 12.76
N THR A 336 9.36 -16.02 12.90
CA THR A 336 8.31 -16.04 11.87
C THR A 336 8.78 -15.35 10.59
N LYS A 337 9.57 -14.29 10.71
CA LYS A 337 10.19 -13.62 9.57
C LYS A 337 11.28 -14.47 8.91
N GLY A 338 12.09 -15.15 9.71
CA GLY A 338 13.07 -16.13 9.22
C GLY A 338 12.41 -17.28 8.44
N GLU A 339 11.31 -17.84 8.94
CA GLU A 339 10.53 -18.87 8.23
C GLU A 339 9.94 -18.39 6.89
N ARG A 340 9.74 -17.07 6.74
CA ARG A 340 9.24 -16.42 5.51
C ARG A 340 10.35 -15.90 4.60
N ASN A 341 11.63 -16.04 4.97
CA ASN A 341 12.75 -15.38 4.29
C ASN A 341 12.46 -13.89 4.02
N ALA A 342 11.95 -13.18 5.03
CA ALA A 342 11.50 -11.80 4.91
C ALA A 342 12.19 -10.88 5.92
N VAL A 343 12.51 -9.66 5.50
CA VAL A 343 13.16 -8.63 6.32
C VAL A 343 12.35 -7.35 6.19
N ASP A 344 12.02 -6.68 7.29
CA ASP A 344 11.33 -5.39 7.25
C ASP A 344 12.31 -4.20 7.16
N PHE A 345 11.76 -2.99 7.00
CA PHE A 345 12.58 -1.78 6.83
C PHE A 345 13.47 -1.45 8.04
N ASP A 346 13.03 -1.77 9.26
CA ASP A 346 13.82 -1.51 10.47
C ASP A 346 14.96 -2.53 10.57
N GLU A 347 14.70 -3.80 10.29
CA GLU A 347 15.73 -4.85 10.27
C GLU A 347 16.78 -4.64 9.17
N LEU A 348 16.41 -4.08 8.01
CA LEU A 348 17.39 -3.72 6.98
C LEU A 348 18.48 -2.81 7.54
N GLN A 349 18.09 -1.80 8.32
CA GLN A 349 19.00 -0.82 8.90
C GLN A 349 19.85 -1.44 10.01
N THR A 350 19.21 -2.15 10.95
CA THR A 350 19.92 -2.73 12.10
C THR A 350 20.86 -3.86 11.69
N ARG A 351 20.45 -4.75 10.77
CA ARG A 351 21.32 -5.81 10.24
C ARG A 351 22.49 -5.23 9.45
N ALA A 352 22.28 -4.16 8.67
CA ALA A 352 23.38 -3.49 7.95
C ALA A 352 24.42 -2.90 8.92
N VAL A 353 23.97 -2.23 9.98
CA VAL A 353 24.87 -1.71 11.02
C VAL A 353 25.59 -2.85 11.74
N ARG A 354 24.89 -3.93 12.06
CA ARG A 354 25.46 -5.10 12.73
C ARG A 354 26.51 -5.79 11.86
N LEU A 355 26.22 -6.04 10.59
CA LEU A 355 27.16 -6.57 9.60
C LEU A 355 28.47 -5.78 9.64
N LEU A 356 28.39 -4.44 9.54
CA LEU A 356 29.57 -3.59 9.52
C LEU A 356 30.32 -3.56 10.86
N ARG A 357 29.62 -3.71 11.99
CA ARG A 357 30.23 -3.71 13.33
C ARG A 357 30.92 -5.04 13.66
N ASP A 358 30.26 -6.15 13.32
CA ASP A 358 30.67 -7.50 13.68
C ASP A 358 31.71 -8.05 12.68
N HIS A 359 31.75 -7.50 11.45
CA HIS A 359 32.69 -7.89 10.37
C HIS A 359 33.57 -6.72 9.91
N PRO A 360 34.70 -6.44 10.61
CA PRO A 360 35.62 -5.35 10.26
C PRO A 360 36.18 -5.43 8.82
N GLU A 361 36.34 -6.63 8.27
CA GLU A 361 36.78 -6.87 6.90
C GLU A 361 35.78 -6.33 5.87
N VAL A 362 34.48 -6.57 6.09
CA VAL A 362 33.39 -6.06 5.25
C VAL A 362 33.34 -4.54 5.38
N LEU A 363 33.45 -4.02 6.60
CA LEU A 363 33.50 -2.58 6.86
C LEU A 363 34.63 -1.89 6.11
N GLN A 364 35.85 -2.45 6.15
CA GLN A 364 36.99 -1.89 5.44
C GLN A 364 36.79 -1.91 3.92
N GLN A 365 36.29 -3.02 3.37
CA GLN A 365 35.97 -3.14 1.95
C GLN A 365 34.94 -2.09 1.50
N VAL A 366 33.84 -1.96 2.25
CA VAL A 366 32.77 -1.00 1.94
C VAL A 366 33.29 0.44 2.06
N ARG A 367 34.07 0.76 3.10
CA ARG A 367 34.71 2.08 3.27
C ARG A 367 35.61 2.44 2.09
N GLN A 368 36.44 1.51 1.62
CA GLN A 368 37.33 1.72 0.47
C GLN A 368 36.57 1.89 -0.85
N SER A 369 35.40 1.26 -0.96
CA SER A 369 34.52 1.41 -2.13
C SER A 369 33.86 2.79 -2.23
N ILE A 370 33.81 3.56 -1.14
CA ILE A 370 33.13 4.86 -1.07
C ILE A 370 34.17 5.95 -0.90
N ARG A 371 34.33 6.83 -1.90
CA ARG A 371 35.17 8.03 -1.79
C ARG A 371 34.36 9.23 -1.31
N TYR A 372 33.13 9.37 -1.78
CA TYR A 372 32.23 10.47 -1.43
C TYR A 372 30.88 9.92 -0.97
N LEU A 373 30.45 10.31 0.23
CA LEU A 373 29.15 10.01 0.80
C LEU A 373 28.34 11.29 0.93
N MET A 374 27.27 11.39 0.15
CA MET A 374 26.36 12.54 0.11
C MET A 374 25.02 12.13 0.72
N VAL A 375 24.53 12.86 1.72
CA VAL A 375 23.27 12.54 2.40
C VAL A 375 22.34 13.76 2.33
N ASP A 376 21.19 13.58 1.68
CA ASP A 376 20.12 14.59 1.59
C ASP A 376 19.08 14.42 2.71
N GLU A 377 18.41 15.52 3.06
CA GLU A 377 17.37 15.60 4.11
C GLU A 377 17.80 14.96 5.45
N PHE A 378 19.04 15.20 5.86
CA PHE A 378 19.65 14.54 7.04
C PHE A 378 18.91 14.81 8.36
N GLN A 379 18.12 15.88 8.46
CA GLN A 379 17.28 16.12 9.64
C GLN A 379 16.20 15.04 9.89
N ASP A 380 15.95 14.17 8.91
CA ASP A 380 14.99 13.07 9.00
C ASP A 380 15.65 11.71 9.31
N THR A 381 16.93 11.73 9.68
CA THR A 381 17.71 10.55 10.02
C THR A 381 17.33 10.03 11.42
N ASN A 382 17.33 8.70 11.60
CA ASN A 382 17.17 8.05 12.91
C ASN A 382 18.54 7.56 13.46
N ASP A 383 18.54 6.98 14.66
CA ASP A 383 19.77 6.50 15.30
C ASP A 383 20.49 5.39 14.51
N ALA A 384 19.74 4.44 13.95
CA ALA A 384 20.33 3.34 13.18
C ALA A 384 21.02 3.85 11.90
N GLN A 385 20.41 4.82 11.22
CA GLN A 385 20.96 5.45 10.02
C GLN A 385 22.18 6.30 10.35
N LYS A 386 22.19 7.04 11.47
CA LYS A 386 23.38 7.76 11.93
C LYS A 386 24.52 6.79 12.24
N GLN A 387 24.26 5.68 12.93
CA GLN A 387 25.26 4.65 13.19
C GLN A 387 25.83 4.06 11.89
N LEU A 388 24.99 3.83 10.88
CA LEU A 388 25.43 3.38 9.56
C LEU A 388 26.38 4.40 8.92
N ILE A 389 25.99 5.68 8.87
CA ILE A 389 26.79 6.76 8.30
C ILE A 389 28.12 6.89 9.04
N ASP A 390 28.10 6.84 10.37
CA ASP A 390 29.30 6.88 11.21
C ASP A 390 30.22 5.68 10.94
N CYS A 391 29.68 4.48 10.77
CA CYS A 391 30.46 3.32 10.37
C CYS A 391 31.14 3.58 9.02
N LEU A 392 30.46 4.16 8.04
CA LEU A 392 31.03 4.44 6.72
C LEU A 392 32.09 5.56 6.73
N CYS A 393 32.04 6.47 7.71
CA CYS A 393 32.92 7.65 7.79
C CYS A 393 34.07 7.55 8.81
N SER A 394 34.01 6.67 9.82
CA SER A 394 34.96 6.64 10.96
C SER A 394 36.34 6.02 10.67
N GLY A 395 36.97 6.36 9.56
CA GLY A 395 38.39 6.09 9.28
C GLY A 395 39.18 7.40 9.28
N GLU A 396 40.26 7.48 10.06
CA GLU A 396 41.04 8.72 10.31
C GLU A 396 41.77 9.32 9.08
N GLU A 397 41.61 8.75 7.86
CA GLU A 397 42.52 9.00 6.73
C GLU A 397 41.90 9.68 5.48
N GLU A 398 40.61 10.02 5.47
CA GLU A 398 39.96 10.62 4.28
C GLU A 398 39.12 11.87 4.58
N PRO A 399 39.75 13.04 4.79
CA PRO A 399 39.01 14.29 4.91
C PRO A 399 38.24 14.60 3.60
N GLY A 400 37.00 15.06 3.70
CA GLY A 400 36.16 15.38 2.53
C GLY A 400 35.16 14.30 2.11
N LYS A 401 35.14 13.17 2.83
CA LYS A 401 34.28 12.03 2.52
C LYS A 401 32.80 12.33 2.76
N LEU A 402 32.45 13.06 3.82
CA LEU A 402 31.07 13.28 4.22
C LEU A 402 30.53 14.63 3.76
N PHE A 403 29.43 14.61 3.00
CA PHE A 403 28.67 15.79 2.60
C PHE A 403 27.20 15.66 3.00
N VAL A 404 26.76 16.47 3.95
CA VAL A 404 25.42 16.40 4.52
C VAL A 404 24.63 17.64 4.11
N VAL A 405 23.38 17.48 3.68
CA VAL A 405 22.47 18.59 3.37
C VAL A 405 21.18 18.42 4.15
N GLY A 406 20.70 19.49 4.77
CA GLY A 406 19.43 19.44 5.50
C GLY A 406 18.94 20.77 6.02
N ASP A 407 17.75 20.71 6.62
CA ASP A 407 17.11 21.82 7.31
C ASP A 407 16.42 21.31 8.57
N ALA A 408 17.00 21.54 9.75
CA ALA A 408 16.41 21.14 11.03
C ALA A 408 14.96 21.67 11.19
N LYS A 409 14.66 22.86 10.63
CA LYS A 409 13.32 23.48 10.66
C LYS A 409 12.26 22.67 9.89
N GLN A 410 12.67 21.77 8.99
CA GLN A 410 11.78 20.93 8.21
C GLN A 410 11.63 19.51 8.78
N SER A 411 12.25 19.18 9.92
CA SER A 411 12.11 17.86 10.55
C SER A 411 10.71 17.69 11.16
N ILE A 412 9.90 16.82 10.54
CA ILE A 412 8.48 16.57 10.88
C ILE A 412 8.13 15.07 10.84
N TYR A 413 9.14 14.19 10.85
CA TYR A 413 8.96 12.75 10.76
C TYR A 413 9.29 12.04 12.09
N ARG A 414 9.10 12.70 13.23
CA ARG A 414 9.41 12.11 14.54
C ARG A 414 8.57 10.85 14.82
N PHE A 415 7.34 10.82 14.32
CA PHE A 415 6.47 9.63 14.35
C PHE A 415 7.02 8.43 13.56
N ARG A 416 8.06 8.63 12.73
CA ARG A 416 8.83 7.58 12.04
C ARG A 416 10.19 7.31 12.67
N GLY A 417 10.45 7.85 13.86
CA GLY A 417 11.72 7.71 14.58
C GLY A 417 12.82 8.69 14.16
N ALA A 418 12.52 9.70 13.33
CA ALA A 418 13.49 10.73 12.98
C ALA A 418 13.84 11.61 14.20
N GLU A 419 15.11 11.93 14.37
CA GLU A 419 15.60 12.65 15.53
C GLU A 419 16.38 13.91 15.12
N VAL A 420 15.72 15.07 15.23
CA VAL A 420 16.28 16.36 14.77
C VAL A 420 17.57 16.73 15.51
N SER A 421 17.74 16.30 16.76
CA SER A 421 18.97 16.57 17.52
C SER A 421 20.22 15.93 16.91
N LEU A 422 20.07 14.86 16.11
CA LEU A 422 21.18 14.24 15.37
C LEU A 422 21.79 15.20 14.34
N PHE A 423 21.00 16.11 13.76
CA PHE A 423 21.52 17.12 12.83
C PHE A 423 22.47 18.09 13.55
N SER A 424 22.08 18.59 14.73
CA SER A 424 22.92 19.47 15.55
C SER A 424 24.17 18.76 16.08
N GLN A 425 24.04 17.51 16.53
CA GLN A 425 25.19 16.70 16.97
C GLN A 425 26.20 16.47 15.84
N THR A 426 25.71 16.09 14.66
CA THR A 426 26.57 15.86 13.48
C THR A 426 27.27 17.15 13.04
N ARG A 427 26.57 18.29 13.13
CA ARG A 427 27.17 19.61 12.89
C ARG A 427 28.36 19.87 13.82
N GLU A 428 28.18 19.64 15.12
CA GLU A 428 29.26 19.81 16.11
C GLU A 428 30.42 18.84 15.88
N GLU A 429 30.12 17.58 15.56
CA GLU A 429 31.12 16.55 15.23
C GLU A 429 31.98 16.96 14.02
N ILE A 430 31.34 17.37 12.91
CA ILE A 430 32.03 17.81 11.69
C ILE A 430 32.93 19.02 11.99
N LEU A 431 32.41 20.05 12.68
CA LEU A 431 33.17 21.25 13.02
C LEU A 431 34.34 20.95 13.97
N SER A 432 34.15 20.06 14.94
CA SER A 432 35.22 19.67 15.89
C SER A 432 36.37 18.90 15.23
N ARG A 433 36.10 18.22 14.10
CA ARG A 433 37.09 17.48 13.30
C ARG A 433 37.75 18.31 12.20
N GLY A 434 37.49 19.63 12.16
CA GLY A 434 38.05 20.53 11.15
C GLY A 434 37.28 20.59 9.83
N GLY A 435 36.06 20.05 9.78
CA GLY A 435 35.12 20.27 8.68
C GLY A 435 34.49 21.67 8.71
N GLN A 436 33.53 21.92 7.82
CA GLN A 436 32.90 23.23 7.69
C GLN A 436 31.37 23.19 7.60
N GLU A 437 30.73 24.28 8.01
CA GLU A 437 29.30 24.53 7.80
C GLU A 437 29.12 25.58 6.69
N VAL A 438 28.24 25.30 5.73
CA VAL A 438 27.80 26.26 4.72
C VAL A 438 26.31 26.56 4.89
N ALA A 439 25.95 27.81 5.16
CA ALA A 439 24.56 28.23 5.31
C ALA A 439 24.00 28.75 3.99
N LEU A 440 22.87 28.20 3.53
CA LEU A 440 22.13 28.69 2.36
C LEU A 440 20.87 29.43 2.80
N VAL A 441 20.94 30.77 2.80
CA VAL A 441 19.86 31.68 3.24
C VAL A 441 19.02 32.24 2.09
N ASP A 442 19.55 32.20 0.87
CA ASP A 442 18.85 32.67 -0.32
C ASP A 442 17.64 31.80 -0.64
N ASN A 443 16.50 32.41 -0.98
CA ASN A 443 15.29 31.75 -1.43
C ASN A 443 14.99 32.13 -2.89
N PHE A 444 15.07 31.13 -3.77
CA PHE A 444 14.77 31.26 -5.21
C PHE A 444 13.36 30.82 -5.58
N ARG A 445 12.60 30.30 -4.61
CA ARG A 445 11.33 29.61 -4.82
C ARG A 445 10.14 30.55 -4.63
N SER A 446 10.09 31.21 -3.51
CA SER A 446 8.90 31.91 -3.00
C SER A 446 8.95 33.40 -3.33
N ASP A 447 7.77 33.98 -3.45
CA ASP A 447 7.58 35.42 -3.61
C ASP A 447 8.13 36.19 -2.39
N PRO A 448 8.74 37.38 -2.55
CA PRO A 448 9.27 38.17 -1.44
C PRO A 448 8.27 38.42 -0.31
N PHE A 449 6.98 38.67 -0.60
CA PHE A 449 5.97 38.86 0.45
C PHE A 449 5.76 37.63 1.32
N LEU A 450 5.88 36.43 0.74
CA LEU A 450 5.80 35.18 1.50
C LEU A 450 7.03 34.99 2.39
N VAL A 451 8.22 35.38 1.89
CA VAL A 451 9.46 35.33 2.66
C VAL A 451 9.42 36.30 3.84
N ASP A 452 8.94 37.51 3.64
CA ASP A 452 8.75 38.51 4.71
C ASP A 452 7.77 38.00 5.78
N PHE A 453 6.64 37.41 5.35
CA PHE A 453 5.66 36.79 6.25
C PHE A 453 6.28 35.66 7.10
N VAL A 454 7.02 34.76 6.44
CA VAL A 454 7.70 33.63 7.11
C VAL A 454 8.74 34.13 8.11
N ASN A 455 9.57 35.10 7.73
CA ASN A 455 10.57 35.70 8.61
C ASN A 455 9.88 36.36 9.83
N GLY A 456 8.87 37.21 9.61
CA GLY A 456 8.17 37.90 10.70
C GLY A 456 7.50 36.94 11.69
N LEU A 457 6.96 35.82 11.20
CA LEU A 457 6.31 34.80 12.02
C LEU A 457 7.30 33.93 12.79
N PHE A 458 8.25 33.31 12.10
CA PHE A 458 9.08 32.26 12.69
C PHE A 458 10.26 32.79 13.49
N GLN A 459 10.73 34.02 13.27
CA GLN A 459 11.70 34.64 14.19
C GLN A 459 11.18 34.75 15.63
N ARG A 460 9.85 34.85 15.80
CA ARG A 460 9.19 34.96 17.12
C ARG A 460 8.76 33.60 17.68
N LEU A 461 8.43 32.63 16.82
CA LEU A 461 8.00 31.28 17.22
C LEU A 461 9.15 30.27 17.38
N MET A 462 10.31 30.52 16.77
CA MET A 462 11.48 29.64 16.80
C MET A 462 12.63 30.28 17.58
N SER A 463 13.58 29.46 18.02
CA SER A 463 14.68 29.92 18.88
C SER A 463 15.72 30.70 18.09
N SER A 464 16.32 31.71 18.73
CA SER A 464 17.52 32.40 18.23
C SER A 464 18.82 31.71 18.63
N ASP A 465 18.76 30.70 19.49
CA ASP A 465 19.92 29.91 19.91
C ASP A 465 20.40 28.99 18.77
N PRO A 466 21.65 29.13 18.27
CA PRO A 466 22.20 28.28 17.22
C PRO A 466 22.30 26.79 17.56
N THR A 467 22.24 26.44 18.85
CA THR A 467 22.26 25.04 19.33
C THR A 467 20.87 24.41 19.35
N SER A 468 19.81 25.23 19.32
CA SER A 468 18.43 24.74 19.31
C SER A 468 18.12 24.00 18.01
N PRO A 469 17.45 22.84 18.08
CA PRO A 469 16.91 22.17 16.89
C PRO A 469 15.93 23.04 16.10
N ASN A 470 15.31 24.03 16.76
CA ASN A 470 14.42 25.02 16.16
C ASN A 470 15.13 26.36 15.95
N HIS A 471 16.45 26.39 15.73
CA HIS A 471 17.13 27.63 15.39
C HIS A 471 16.62 28.23 14.07
N TYR A 472 16.14 29.48 14.13
CA TYR A 472 15.70 30.21 12.94
C TYR A 472 16.79 31.12 12.37
N ARG A 473 17.11 30.91 11.09
CA ARG A 473 17.91 31.85 10.29
C ARG A 473 17.02 32.50 9.26
N GLU A 474 17.08 33.82 9.15
CA GLU A 474 16.32 34.57 8.17
C GLU A 474 16.65 34.15 6.75
N THR A 475 15.63 34.15 5.91
CA THR A 475 15.78 33.83 4.48
C THR A 475 15.64 35.09 3.64
N VAL A 476 16.39 35.16 2.54
CA VAL A 476 16.42 36.34 1.66
C VAL A 476 15.85 35.97 0.30
N ALA A 477 14.75 36.63 -0.10
CA ALA A 477 14.15 36.39 -1.40
C ALA A 477 15.03 36.93 -2.53
N GLN A 478 15.27 36.12 -3.57
CA GLN A 478 16.07 36.51 -4.74
C GLN A 478 15.21 36.88 -5.96
N LYS A 479 13.87 36.87 -5.82
CA LYS A 479 12.93 37.29 -6.87
C LYS A 479 12.61 38.77 -6.75
N GLU A 480 12.30 39.39 -7.89
CA GLU A 480 11.71 40.74 -7.91
C GLU A 480 10.31 40.73 -7.30
N ARG A 481 9.96 41.79 -6.58
CA ARG A 481 8.65 41.96 -5.96
C ARG A 481 7.63 42.39 -7.02
N LEU A 482 6.64 41.54 -7.32
CA LEU A 482 5.67 41.76 -8.40
C LEU A 482 4.21 41.77 -7.90
N GLY A 483 3.57 42.94 -7.92
CA GLY A 483 2.11 43.10 -7.75
C GLY A 483 1.62 43.24 -6.29
N GLU A 484 0.36 42.85 -6.06
CA GLU A 484 -0.37 42.94 -4.79
C GLU A 484 -0.07 41.80 -3.79
N ALA A 485 -0.52 41.97 -2.55
CA ALA A 485 -0.56 41.01 -1.45
C ALA A 485 -0.82 39.56 -1.87
N ARG A 486 0.01 38.65 -1.37
CA ARG A 486 -0.02 37.22 -1.69
C ARG A 486 -0.40 36.33 -0.50
N VAL A 487 -0.63 36.92 0.68
CA VAL A 487 -1.11 36.23 1.88
C VAL A 487 -2.57 36.64 2.12
N GLU A 488 -3.45 35.67 2.34
CA GLU A 488 -4.88 35.91 2.61
C GLU A 488 -5.29 35.18 3.88
N PHE A 489 -6.15 35.80 4.69
CA PHE A 489 -6.75 35.17 5.86
C PHE A 489 -8.26 35.09 5.67
N LEU A 490 -8.80 33.87 5.75
CA LEU A 490 -10.22 33.56 5.64
C LEU A 490 -10.76 33.24 7.04
N PRO A 491 -11.22 34.25 7.80
CA PRO A 491 -11.73 34.04 9.15
C PRO A 491 -12.96 33.12 9.12
N VAL A 492 -13.14 32.29 10.13
CA VAL A 492 -14.33 31.44 10.31
C VAL A 492 -15.03 31.86 11.61
N PRO A 493 -16.36 32.06 11.60
CA PRO A 493 -17.08 32.41 12.83
C PRO A 493 -16.91 31.33 13.91
N LYS A 494 -16.86 31.76 15.18
CA LYS A 494 -16.88 30.84 16.32
C LYS A 494 -18.22 30.09 16.36
N LYS A 495 -18.24 28.90 16.96
CA LYS A 495 -19.44 28.06 17.05
C LYS A 495 -20.64 28.81 17.68
N GLU A 496 -20.38 29.68 18.64
CA GLU A 496 -21.41 30.47 19.33
C GLU A 496 -22.04 31.55 18.43
N ALA A 497 -21.38 31.93 17.33
CA ALA A 497 -21.87 32.92 16.37
C ALA A 497 -22.58 32.28 15.17
N LEU A 498 -22.65 30.95 15.09
CA LEU A 498 -23.30 30.22 14.01
C LEU A 498 -24.74 29.82 14.38
N PRO A 499 -25.63 29.67 13.37
CA PRO A 499 -26.95 29.09 13.57
C PRO A 499 -26.89 27.70 14.22
N GLU A 500 -27.94 27.35 14.97
CA GLU A 500 -28.04 26.06 15.67
C GLU A 500 -27.95 24.88 14.66
N GLY A 501 -27.06 23.93 14.92
CA GLY A 501 -26.81 22.76 14.05
C GLY A 501 -25.69 22.93 13.02
N GLN A 502 -25.15 24.15 12.81
CA GLN A 502 -24.00 24.35 11.92
C GLN A 502 -22.67 24.13 12.64
N ASP A 503 -21.72 23.49 11.94
CA ASP A 503 -20.35 23.29 12.39
C ASP A 503 -19.44 24.35 11.72
N PRO A 504 -18.57 25.06 12.46
CA PRO A 504 -17.58 25.97 11.87
C PRO A 504 -16.77 25.35 10.73
N ARG A 505 -16.55 24.03 10.75
CA ARG A 505 -15.83 23.31 9.69
C ARG A 505 -16.54 23.28 8.35
N ASP A 506 -17.86 23.20 8.35
CA ASP A 506 -18.63 23.19 7.11
C ASP A 506 -18.60 24.58 6.46
N VAL A 507 -18.68 25.62 7.29
CA VAL A 507 -18.52 27.02 6.87
C VAL A 507 -17.12 27.28 6.33
N GLU A 508 -16.08 26.77 7.00
CA GLU A 508 -14.69 26.84 6.55
C GLU A 508 -14.50 26.19 5.16
N ALA A 509 -15.00 24.97 4.98
CA ALA A 509 -14.93 24.24 3.72
C ALA A 509 -15.62 25.00 2.57
N GLU A 510 -16.80 25.58 2.82
CA GLU A 510 -17.52 26.38 1.82
C GLU A 510 -16.80 27.69 1.46
N ARG A 511 -16.25 28.41 2.46
CA ARG A 511 -15.47 29.63 2.21
C ARG A 511 -14.23 29.34 1.36
N ILE A 512 -13.52 28.25 1.66
CA ILE A 512 -12.37 27.81 0.86
C ILE A 512 -12.80 27.44 -0.55
N ALA A 513 -13.87 26.66 -0.72
CA ALA A 513 -14.36 26.27 -2.04
C ALA A 513 -14.79 27.49 -2.87
N CYS A 514 -15.45 28.48 -2.25
CA CYS A 514 -15.79 29.75 -2.88
C CYS A 514 -14.54 30.50 -3.36
N ARG A 515 -13.52 30.57 -2.50
CA ARG A 515 -12.29 31.28 -2.83
C ARG A 515 -11.52 30.58 -3.96
N ILE A 516 -11.50 29.25 -3.97
CA ILE A 516 -10.90 28.49 -5.07
C ILE A 516 -11.62 28.80 -6.38
N GLU A 517 -12.96 28.82 -6.39
CA GLU A 517 -13.74 29.16 -7.59
C GLU A 517 -13.38 30.54 -8.15
N GLU A 518 -13.17 31.55 -7.28
CA GLU A 518 -12.70 32.88 -7.69
C GLU A 518 -11.30 32.84 -8.30
N LEU A 519 -10.37 32.06 -7.73
CA LEU A 519 -9.02 31.89 -8.27
C LEU A 519 -9.03 31.21 -9.64
N LEU A 520 -9.92 30.22 -9.84
CA LEU A 520 -10.12 29.57 -11.13
C LEU A 520 -10.67 30.56 -12.16
N LYS A 521 -11.67 31.38 -11.79
CA LYS A 521 -12.21 32.45 -12.66
C LYS A 521 -11.17 33.51 -13.01
N ALA A 522 -10.22 33.78 -12.10
CA ALA A 522 -9.09 34.67 -12.34
C ALA A 522 -7.96 34.04 -13.18
N GLY A 523 -8.10 32.78 -13.62
CA GLY A 523 -7.16 32.11 -14.52
C GLY A 523 -6.09 31.25 -13.83
N THR A 524 -6.21 30.97 -12.53
CA THR A 524 -5.32 30.01 -11.84
C THR A 524 -5.74 28.59 -12.23
N PRO A 525 -4.85 27.75 -12.79
CA PRO A 525 -5.18 26.36 -13.08
C PRO A 525 -5.45 25.56 -11.78
N PRO A 526 -6.45 24.66 -11.74
CA PRO A 526 -6.71 23.84 -10.56
C PRO A 526 -5.49 23.03 -10.09
N GLY A 527 -4.68 22.50 -11.02
CA GLY A 527 -3.47 21.73 -10.72
C GLY A 527 -2.38 22.51 -9.96
N GLU A 528 -2.49 23.84 -9.90
CA GLU A 528 -1.57 24.73 -9.18
C GLU A 528 -1.98 25.00 -7.72
N ILE A 529 -3.18 24.53 -7.32
CA ILE A 529 -3.76 24.77 -6.00
C ILE A 529 -3.65 23.51 -5.14
N VAL A 530 -3.20 23.66 -3.90
CA VAL A 530 -3.19 22.59 -2.90
C VAL A 530 -3.86 23.02 -1.59
N LEU A 531 -4.60 22.11 -0.96
CA LEU A 531 -5.06 22.19 0.42
C LEU A 531 -4.18 21.27 1.28
N LEU A 532 -3.50 21.85 2.28
CA LEU A 532 -2.62 21.12 3.18
C LEU A 532 -3.25 20.97 4.57
N PHE A 533 -3.59 19.74 4.93
CA PHE A 533 -4.22 19.42 6.20
C PHE A 533 -3.19 18.98 7.25
N GLN A 534 -3.43 19.34 8.52
CA GLN A 534 -2.72 18.74 9.65
C GLN A 534 -3.03 17.24 9.75
N ALA A 535 -4.29 16.85 9.55
CA ALA A 535 -4.73 15.46 9.44
C ALA A 535 -5.96 15.34 8.53
N MET A 536 -6.11 14.18 7.88
CA MET A 536 -7.20 13.91 6.92
C MET A 536 -8.58 13.67 7.57
N THR A 537 -8.72 13.82 8.89
CA THR A 537 -9.93 13.47 9.66
C THR A 537 -11.21 14.08 9.10
N HIS A 538 -11.15 15.33 8.60
CA HIS A 538 -12.31 16.07 8.13
C HIS A 538 -12.28 16.37 6.63
N VAL A 539 -11.39 15.71 5.87
CA VAL A 539 -11.18 15.99 4.43
C VAL A 539 -12.49 15.86 3.62
N LYS A 540 -13.38 14.93 3.99
CA LYS A 540 -14.67 14.70 3.32
C LYS A 540 -15.57 15.93 3.26
N ARG A 541 -15.53 16.81 4.28
CA ARG A 541 -16.30 18.07 4.28
C ARG A 541 -15.81 19.02 3.17
N TYR A 542 -14.50 19.07 2.95
CA TYR A 542 -13.87 19.84 1.87
C TYR A 542 -14.14 19.22 0.50
N GLU A 543 -14.08 17.89 0.37
CA GLU A 543 -14.45 17.19 -0.86
C GLU A 543 -15.89 17.53 -1.28
N GLN A 544 -16.83 17.47 -0.35
CA GLN A 544 -18.24 17.82 -0.59
C GLN A 544 -18.42 19.28 -1.04
N ALA A 545 -17.74 20.22 -0.38
CA ALA A 545 -17.79 21.64 -0.77
C ALA A 545 -17.23 21.88 -2.19
N LEU A 546 -16.12 21.22 -2.54
CA LEU A 546 -15.55 21.28 -3.88
C LEU A 546 -16.47 20.63 -4.94
N LEU A 547 -17.08 19.49 -4.62
CA LEU A 547 -18.05 18.81 -5.48
C LEU A 547 -19.27 19.69 -5.78
N ARG A 548 -19.84 20.35 -4.76
CA ARG A 548 -20.99 21.26 -4.93
C ARG A 548 -20.71 22.37 -5.94
N ARG A 549 -19.48 22.85 -5.98
CA ARG A 549 -19.02 23.89 -6.92
C ARG A 549 -18.42 23.35 -8.21
N ARG A 550 -18.46 22.03 -8.43
CA ARG A 550 -17.88 21.34 -9.60
C ARG A 550 -16.39 21.63 -9.79
N ILE A 551 -15.65 21.81 -8.70
CA ILE A 551 -14.21 22.03 -8.73
C ILE A 551 -13.52 20.66 -8.79
N PRO A 552 -12.68 20.38 -9.80
CA PRO A 552 -11.96 19.11 -9.88
C PRO A 552 -10.92 19.03 -8.77
N PHE A 553 -10.88 17.92 -8.04
CA PHE A 553 -9.93 17.71 -6.94
C PHE A 553 -9.37 16.29 -6.93
N HIS A 554 -8.22 16.13 -6.29
CA HIS A 554 -7.52 14.87 -6.12
C HIS A 554 -6.97 14.75 -4.69
N VAL A 555 -7.37 13.71 -3.96
CA VAL A 555 -6.84 13.42 -2.62
C VAL A 555 -5.57 12.57 -2.75
N VAL A 556 -4.44 13.07 -2.28
CA VAL A 556 -3.17 12.33 -2.26
C VAL A 556 -3.11 11.50 -0.98
N ARG A 557 -3.17 10.16 -1.08
CA ARG A 557 -3.04 9.21 0.06
C ARG A 557 -3.99 9.54 1.25
N GLY A 558 -5.20 8.99 1.22
CA GLY A 558 -6.34 9.19 2.12
C GLY A 558 -6.86 7.85 2.60
N ARG A 559 -7.98 7.85 3.33
CA ARG A 559 -8.64 6.63 3.85
C ARG A 559 -9.97 6.41 3.14
N GLY A 560 -10.45 5.17 3.15
CA GLY A 560 -11.82 4.85 2.77
C GLY A 560 -12.02 4.18 1.41
N PHE A 561 -10.96 3.72 0.74
CA PHE A 561 -11.12 2.92 -0.50
C PHE A 561 -12.05 1.72 -0.31
N PHE A 562 -11.77 0.91 0.72
CA PHE A 562 -12.57 -0.27 1.06
C PHE A 562 -13.92 0.07 1.71
N ASP A 563 -14.15 1.33 2.06
CA ASP A 563 -15.40 1.82 2.63
C ASP A 563 -16.34 2.39 1.55
N ARG A 564 -15.94 2.35 0.27
CA ARG A 564 -16.78 2.80 -0.85
C ARG A 564 -17.82 1.76 -1.21
N GLN A 565 -19.04 2.22 -1.47
CA GLN A 565 -20.19 1.36 -1.70
C GLN A 565 -19.93 0.36 -2.82
N GLU A 566 -19.34 0.79 -3.93
CA GLU A 566 -19.02 -0.06 -5.06
C GLU A 566 -17.95 -1.12 -4.76
N VAL A 567 -17.01 -0.82 -3.88
CA VAL A 567 -16.00 -1.80 -3.41
C VAL A 567 -16.65 -2.77 -2.42
N ILE A 568 -17.46 -2.26 -1.49
CA ILE A 568 -18.23 -3.05 -0.53
C ILE A 568 -19.16 -4.04 -1.26
N ASP A 569 -19.86 -3.60 -2.30
CA ASP A 569 -20.78 -4.44 -3.07
C ASP A 569 -20.05 -5.64 -3.71
N VAL A 570 -18.89 -5.39 -4.33
CA VAL A 570 -18.04 -6.46 -4.89
C VAL A 570 -17.54 -7.38 -3.79
N LEU A 571 -17.04 -6.84 -2.67
CA LEU A 571 -16.55 -7.66 -1.56
C LEU A 571 -17.65 -8.48 -0.90
N HIS A 572 -18.86 -7.96 -0.77
CA HIS A 572 -20.03 -8.71 -0.31
C HIS A 572 -20.36 -9.86 -1.27
N TYR A 573 -20.31 -9.62 -2.59
CA TYR A 573 -20.48 -10.70 -3.58
C TYR A 573 -19.44 -11.80 -3.35
N LEU A 574 -18.17 -11.43 -3.27
CA LEU A 574 -17.07 -12.38 -3.09
C LEU A 574 -17.18 -13.14 -1.76
N ARG A 575 -17.47 -12.45 -0.65
CA ARG A 575 -17.67 -13.07 0.68
C ARG A 575 -18.81 -14.07 0.67
N TRP A 576 -19.94 -13.72 0.07
CA TRP A 576 -21.09 -14.62 -0.05
C TRP A 576 -20.83 -15.83 -0.97
N LEU A 577 -19.99 -15.69 -2.01
CA LEU A 577 -19.58 -16.83 -2.84
C LEU A 577 -18.74 -17.84 -2.06
N VAL A 578 -17.92 -17.39 -1.11
CA VAL A 578 -17.11 -18.26 -0.23
C VAL A 578 -17.96 -18.87 0.89
N ASP A 579 -18.73 -18.04 1.58
CA ASP A 579 -19.63 -18.45 2.65
C ASP A 579 -21.07 -18.02 2.35
N PRO A 580 -21.90 -18.90 1.77
CA PRO A 580 -23.32 -18.62 1.55
C PRO A 580 -24.11 -18.35 2.83
N GLY A 581 -23.55 -18.65 4.02
CA GLY A 581 -24.13 -18.32 5.32
C GLY A 581 -23.93 -16.88 5.77
N ASP A 582 -23.06 -16.10 5.11
CA ASP A 582 -22.86 -14.68 5.41
C ASP A 582 -24.08 -13.85 4.98
N THR A 583 -25.05 -13.77 5.90
CA THR A 583 -26.34 -13.12 5.68
C THR A 583 -26.19 -11.61 5.53
N LEU A 584 -25.18 -11.00 6.17
CA LEU A 584 -24.92 -9.56 6.09
C LEU A 584 -24.48 -9.19 4.68
N SER A 585 -23.49 -9.92 4.14
CA SER A 585 -23.03 -9.75 2.76
C SER A 585 -24.15 -10.01 1.75
N LEU A 586 -24.95 -11.07 1.95
CA LEU A 586 -26.08 -11.39 1.07
C LEU A 586 -27.13 -10.26 1.03
N VAL A 587 -27.51 -9.71 2.19
CA VAL A 587 -28.47 -8.60 2.27
C VAL A 587 -27.93 -7.35 1.56
N GLY A 588 -26.67 -6.99 1.82
CA GLY A 588 -26.03 -5.85 1.14
C GLY A 588 -26.02 -6.03 -0.38
N LEU A 589 -25.72 -7.24 -0.83
CA LEU A 589 -25.65 -7.60 -2.24
C LEU A 589 -27.01 -7.55 -2.95
N LEU A 590 -28.07 -8.09 -2.33
CA LEU A 590 -29.42 -8.06 -2.90
C LEU A 590 -29.96 -6.63 -3.06
N ARG A 591 -29.60 -5.72 -2.14
CA ARG A 591 -29.95 -4.29 -2.22
C ARG A 591 -29.07 -3.51 -3.21
N SER A 592 -27.86 -4.00 -3.50
CA SER A 592 -26.93 -3.35 -4.41
C SER A 592 -27.42 -3.39 -5.87
N PRO A 593 -26.82 -2.57 -6.78
CA PRO A 593 -27.13 -2.62 -8.21
C PRO A 593 -26.94 -3.98 -8.90
N PHE A 594 -26.29 -4.98 -8.27
CA PHE A 594 -26.23 -6.34 -8.82
C PHE A 594 -27.61 -7.02 -8.90
N CYS A 595 -28.55 -6.66 -8.00
CA CYS A 595 -29.91 -7.20 -7.97
C CYS A 595 -30.97 -6.10 -7.86
N GLY A 596 -30.84 -5.21 -6.87
CA GLY A 596 -31.69 -4.03 -6.70
C GLY A 596 -33.12 -4.34 -6.25
N ILE A 597 -33.33 -5.37 -5.42
CA ILE A 597 -34.65 -5.67 -4.85
C ILE A 597 -35.05 -4.67 -3.78
N SER A 598 -36.35 -4.53 -3.55
CA SER A 598 -36.89 -3.63 -2.53
C SER A 598 -36.71 -4.17 -1.11
N ASP A 599 -36.68 -3.26 -0.12
CA ASP A 599 -36.62 -3.64 1.29
C ASP A 599 -37.85 -4.47 1.72
N GLU A 600 -39.02 -4.29 1.06
CA GLU A 600 -40.22 -5.11 1.28
C GLU A 600 -40.02 -6.54 0.79
N THR A 601 -39.48 -6.72 -0.43
CA THR A 601 -39.11 -8.04 -0.97
C THR A 601 -38.11 -8.75 -0.08
N LEU A 602 -37.07 -8.03 0.35
CA LEU A 602 -36.05 -8.57 1.23
C LEU A 602 -36.66 -9.04 2.56
N LEU A 603 -37.54 -8.23 3.17
CA LEU A 603 -38.24 -8.63 4.39
C LEU A 603 -39.06 -9.90 4.19
N MET A 604 -39.79 -10.03 3.08
CA MET A 604 -40.53 -11.26 2.74
C MET A 604 -39.60 -12.47 2.63
N MET A 605 -38.45 -12.33 1.96
CA MET A 605 -37.44 -13.40 1.86
C MET A 605 -36.96 -13.85 3.24
N THR A 606 -36.66 -12.91 4.14
CA THR A 606 -36.13 -13.24 5.49
C THR A 606 -37.09 -14.02 6.39
N GLN A 607 -38.39 -14.03 6.07
CA GLN A 607 -39.40 -14.77 6.83
C GLN A 607 -39.41 -16.27 6.50
N GLU A 608 -38.82 -16.67 5.36
CA GLU A 608 -38.72 -18.08 4.98
C GLU A 608 -37.52 -18.76 5.67
N PRO A 609 -37.71 -19.92 6.32
CA PRO A 609 -36.61 -20.64 6.95
C PRO A 609 -35.54 -21.08 5.94
N GLY A 610 -34.28 -20.67 6.17
CA GLY A 610 -33.14 -21.04 5.33
C GLY A 610 -33.11 -20.34 3.97
N TRP A 611 -33.77 -19.19 3.83
CA TRP A 611 -33.80 -18.38 2.62
C TRP A 611 -32.39 -18.07 2.08
N GLU A 612 -31.38 -17.96 2.94
CA GLU A 612 -29.99 -17.68 2.58
C GLU A 612 -29.31 -18.85 1.84
N LYS A 613 -29.82 -20.08 1.98
CA LYS A 613 -29.20 -21.31 1.45
C LYS A 613 -29.78 -21.76 0.12
N ALA A 614 -30.94 -21.25 -0.28
CA ALA A 614 -31.67 -21.73 -1.46
C ALA A 614 -32.14 -20.57 -2.37
N PRO A 615 -31.21 -19.94 -3.13
CA PRO A 615 -31.53 -18.85 -4.06
C PRO A 615 -32.63 -19.20 -5.07
N GLU A 616 -32.63 -20.44 -5.54
CA GLU A 616 -33.62 -20.97 -6.50
C GLU A 616 -35.07 -20.82 -6.00
N ARG A 617 -35.28 -20.89 -4.67
CA ARG A 617 -36.61 -20.84 -4.04
C ARG A 617 -37.14 -19.42 -3.87
N TRP A 618 -36.32 -18.39 -4.07
CA TRP A 618 -36.77 -17.00 -3.98
C TRP A 618 -37.85 -16.70 -5.02
N LEU A 619 -37.81 -17.37 -6.17
CA LEU A 619 -38.80 -17.22 -7.24
C LEU A 619 -40.17 -17.82 -6.90
N GLU A 620 -40.27 -18.63 -5.84
CA GLU A 620 -41.50 -19.27 -5.37
C GLU A 620 -42.27 -18.41 -4.35
N LEU A 621 -41.71 -17.27 -3.93
CA LEU A 621 -42.31 -16.39 -2.93
C LEU A 621 -43.64 -15.80 -3.42
N ALA A 622 -44.68 -15.99 -2.61
CA ALA A 622 -45.99 -15.40 -2.86
C ALA A 622 -45.93 -13.87 -2.66
N GLY A 623 -46.50 -13.11 -3.61
CA GLY A 623 -46.58 -11.64 -3.52
C GLY A 623 -45.46 -10.88 -4.24
N LEU A 624 -44.53 -11.56 -4.91
CA LEU A 624 -43.53 -10.90 -5.77
C LEU A 624 -44.19 -10.17 -6.94
N THR A 625 -43.78 -8.93 -7.17
CA THR A 625 -44.11 -8.22 -8.41
C THR A 625 -43.31 -8.80 -9.58
N VAL A 626 -43.79 -8.60 -10.81
CA VAL A 626 -43.09 -9.05 -12.03
C VAL A 626 -41.67 -8.47 -12.12
N GLY A 627 -41.50 -7.21 -11.70
CA GLY A 627 -40.19 -6.55 -11.68
C GLY A 627 -39.22 -7.18 -10.67
N GLU A 628 -39.68 -7.44 -9.44
CA GLU A 628 -38.85 -8.07 -8.40
C GLU A 628 -38.49 -9.52 -8.76
N TRP A 629 -39.44 -10.26 -9.34
CA TRP A 629 -39.18 -11.61 -9.85
C TRP A 629 -38.08 -11.62 -10.91
N SER A 630 -38.14 -10.69 -11.88
CA SER A 630 -37.14 -10.60 -12.95
C SER A 630 -35.75 -10.24 -12.43
N LYS A 631 -35.66 -9.36 -11.41
CA LYS A 631 -34.38 -9.01 -10.75
C LYS A 631 -33.76 -10.21 -10.04
N LEU A 632 -34.58 -10.94 -9.28
CA LEU A 632 -34.15 -12.16 -8.58
C LEU A 632 -33.70 -13.24 -9.56
N GLU A 633 -34.45 -13.46 -10.64
CA GLU A 633 -34.08 -14.44 -11.67
C GLU A 633 -32.74 -14.07 -12.33
N GLY A 634 -32.56 -12.80 -12.69
CA GLY A 634 -31.31 -12.29 -13.25
C GLY A 634 -30.13 -12.52 -12.30
N PHE A 635 -30.31 -12.20 -11.03
CA PHE A 635 -29.27 -12.38 -10.01
C PHE A 635 -28.93 -13.86 -9.75
N ILE A 636 -29.92 -14.76 -9.73
CA ILE A 636 -29.69 -16.21 -9.63
C ILE A 636 -28.84 -16.72 -10.82
N ARG A 637 -29.12 -16.24 -12.04
CA ARG A 637 -28.32 -16.58 -13.22
C ARG A 637 -26.88 -16.07 -13.10
N GLN A 638 -26.69 -14.84 -12.62
CA GLN A 638 -25.37 -14.26 -12.35
C GLN A 638 -24.59 -15.11 -11.33
N GLN A 639 -25.23 -15.51 -10.22
CA GLN A 639 -24.63 -16.38 -9.23
C GLN A 639 -24.23 -17.76 -9.82
N ALA A 640 -25.12 -18.38 -10.60
CA ALA A 640 -24.85 -19.67 -11.23
C ALA A 640 -23.68 -19.59 -12.23
N TRP A 641 -23.51 -18.45 -12.92
CA TRP A 641 -22.33 -18.18 -13.72
C TRP A 641 -21.07 -18.04 -12.83
N ALA A 642 -21.12 -17.18 -11.80
CA ALA A 642 -19.97 -16.91 -10.93
C ALA A 642 -19.44 -18.18 -10.25
N ARG A 643 -20.35 -19.03 -9.72
CA ARG A 643 -20.00 -20.33 -9.12
C ARG A 643 -19.32 -21.28 -10.10
N ARG A 644 -19.66 -21.23 -11.38
CA ARG A 644 -18.96 -22.03 -12.42
C ARG A 644 -17.58 -21.49 -12.73
N GLN A 645 -17.30 -20.21 -12.50
CA GLN A 645 -15.99 -19.62 -12.76
C GLN A 645 -15.01 -19.77 -11.58
N LEU A 646 -15.50 -19.99 -10.35
CA LEU A 646 -14.66 -20.16 -9.15
C LEU A 646 -13.54 -21.19 -9.38
N GLY A 647 -12.30 -20.77 -9.14
CA GLY A 647 -11.08 -21.59 -9.29
C GLY A 647 -10.67 -21.90 -10.74
N ARG A 648 -11.45 -21.50 -11.74
CA ARG A 648 -11.13 -21.66 -13.18
C ARG A 648 -10.51 -20.41 -13.80
N VAL A 649 -10.90 -19.25 -13.29
CA VAL A 649 -10.38 -17.95 -13.69
C VAL A 649 -9.74 -17.27 -12.49
N SER A 650 -8.91 -16.26 -12.73
CA SER A 650 -8.39 -15.45 -11.63
C SER A 650 -9.51 -14.66 -10.94
N VAL A 651 -9.33 -14.28 -9.68
CA VAL A 651 -10.30 -13.46 -8.94
C VAL A 651 -10.56 -12.13 -9.69
N ALA A 652 -9.55 -11.56 -10.35
CA ALA A 652 -9.70 -10.36 -11.16
C ALA A 652 -10.68 -10.58 -12.32
N GLN A 653 -10.51 -11.68 -13.07
CA GLN A 653 -11.39 -12.04 -14.18
C GLN A 653 -12.81 -12.37 -13.72
N LEU A 654 -12.96 -12.99 -12.55
CA LEU A 654 -14.26 -13.24 -11.93
C LEU A 654 -15.00 -11.93 -11.65
N VAL A 655 -14.33 -10.96 -11.03
CA VAL A 655 -14.90 -9.64 -10.71
C VAL A 655 -15.23 -8.87 -11.99
N GLU A 656 -14.35 -8.88 -12.99
CA GLU A 656 -14.60 -8.23 -14.29
C GLU A 656 -15.86 -8.78 -14.96
N GLY A 657 -15.99 -10.11 -15.06
CA GLY A 657 -17.18 -10.71 -15.66
C GLY A 657 -18.44 -10.48 -14.83
N LEU A 658 -18.36 -10.45 -13.49
CA LEU A 658 -19.49 -10.04 -12.64
C LEU A 658 -19.97 -8.62 -12.96
N LEU A 659 -19.05 -7.67 -13.12
CA LEU A 659 -19.38 -6.26 -13.38
C LEU A 659 -19.95 -6.06 -14.80
N GLU A 660 -19.46 -6.80 -15.78
CA GLU A 660 -19.91 -6.74 -17.18
C GLU A 660 -21.28 -7.39 -17.38
N ASP A 661 -21.49 -8.61 -16.86
CA ASP A 661 -22.70 -9.40 -17.10
C ASP A 661 -23.91 -8.93 -16.28
N SER A 662 -23.69 -8.23 -15.16
CA SER A 662 -24.76 -7.79 -14.26
C SER A 662 -25.43 -6.48 -14.65
N GLY A 663 -24.82 -5.69 -15.54
CA GLY A 663 -25.28 -4.33 -15.81
C GLY A 663 -24.91 -3.30 -14.72
N TYR A 664 -24.10 -3.70 -13.73
CA TYR A 664 -23.75 -2.89 -12.56
C TYR A 664 -23.10 -1.55 -12.95
N LEU A 665 -22.19 -1.58 -13.94
CA LEU A 665 -21.48 -0.39 -14.40
C LEU A 665 -22.41 0.65 -15.02
N GLN A 666 -23.42 0.20 -15.78
CA GLN A 666 -24.40 1.05 -16.45
C GLN A 666 -25.24 1.83 -15.43
N VAL A 667 -25.61 1.18 -14.32
CA VAL A 667 -26.29 1.84 -13.18
C VAL A 667 -25.36 2.85 -12.53
N LEU A 668 -24.11 2.51 -12.26
CA LEU A 668 -23.14 3.44 -11.67
C LEU A 668 -22.95 4.69 -12.53
N TRP A 669 -22.86 4.55 -13.86
CA TRP A 669 -22.71 5.67 -14.80
C TRP A 669 -23.89 6.65 -14.76
N ALA A 670 -25.08 6.19 -14.37
CA ALA A 670 -26.24 7.05 -14.19
C ALA A 670 -26.21 7.86 -12.88
N THR A 671 -25.29 7.57 -11.96
CA THR A 671 -25.12 8.30 -10.70
C THR A 671 -24.15 9.49 -10.86
N PRO A 672 -24.29 10.56 -10.05
CA PRO A 672 -23.36 11.71 -10.08
C PRO A 672 -21.88 11.34 -9.84
N GLN A 673 -21.61 10.20 -9.21
CA GLN A 673 -20.27 9.73 -8.84
C GLN A 673 -19.77 8.58 -9.74
N GLY A 674 -20.46 8.26 -10.84
CA GLY A 674 -20.17 7.08 -11.66
C GLY A 674 -18.72 6.98 -12.16
N LYS A 675 -18.09 8.11 -12.53
CA LYS A 675 -16.67 8.14 -12.92
C LYS A 675 -15.73 7.70 -11.79
N GLN A 676 -16.01 8.16 -10.56
CA GLN A 676 -15.23 7.81 -9.36
C GLN A 676 -15.44 6.35 -8.97
N ALA A 677 -16.68 5.87 -9.02
CA ALA A 677 -17.01 4.48 -8.75
C ALA A 677 -16.32 3.54 -9.74
N ARG A 678 -16.33 3.86 -11.05
CA ARG A 678 -15.60 3.07 -12.05
C ARG A 678 -14.10 3.03 -11.78
N ALA A 679 -13.48 4.17 -11.49
CA ALA A 679 -12.06 4.22 -11.17
C ALA A 679 -11.73 3.37 -9.93
N ASN A 680 -12.59 3.40 -8.89
CA ASN A 680 -12.43 2.59 -7.68
C ASN A 680 -12.47 1.08 -7.99
N LEU A 681 -13.39 0.64 -8.85
CA LEU A 681 -13.47 -0.74 -9.33
C LEU A 681 -12.23 -1.15 -10.15
N ASP A 682 -11.78 -0.29 -11.07
CA ASP A 682 -10.57 -0.54 -11.87
C ASP A 682 -9.32 -0.69 -10.97
N LYS A 683 -9.21 0.14 -9.93
CA LYS A 683 -8.14 0.02 -8.93
C LYS A 683 -8.24 -1.27 -8.13
N LEU A 684 -9.45 -1.69 -7.75
CA LEU A 684 -9.65 -2.98 -7.07
C LEU A 684 -9.16 -4.13 -7.95
N ILE A 685 -9.56 -4.15 -9.22
CA ILE A 685 -9.14 -5.16 -10.20
C ILE A 685 -7.62 -5.15 -10.40
N HIS A 686 -7.01 -3.97 -10.55
CA HIS A 686 -5.54 -3.86 -10.70
C HIS A 686 -4.81 -4.46 -9.50
N ARG A 687 -5.27 -4.18 -8.27
CA ARG A 687 -4.70 -4.78 -7.06
C ARG A 687 -4.85 -6.29 -7.03
N ILE A 688 -6.02 -6.80 -7.43
CA ILE A 688 -6.23 -8.25 -7.51
C ILE A 688 -5.23 -8.88 -8.49
N ARG A 689 -4.89 -8.19 -9.60
CA ARG A 689 -3.92 -8.68 -10.59
C ARG A 689 -2.47 -8.63 -10.13
N GLU A 690 -2.12 -7.75 -9.20
CA GLU A 690 -0.76 -7.67 -8.65
C GLU A 690 -0.42 -8.87 -7.77
N GLU A 691 -1.43 -9.55 -7.21
CA GLU A 691 -1.25 -10.77 -6.43
C GLU A 691 -0.80 -11.94 -7.31
N GLN A 692 0.25 -12.65 -6.88
CA GLN A 692 0.83 -13.79 -7.59
C GLN A 692 0.61 -15.12 -6.83
N GLY A 693 0.71 -16.24 -7.56
CA GLY A 693 0.64 -17.58 -6.99
C GLY A 693 -0.78 -18.03 -6.65
N GLU A 694 -0.95 -18.74 -5.54
CA GLU A 694 -2.25 -19.31 -5.12
C GLU A 694 -3.32 -18.23 -4.84
N LEU A 695 -2.90 -17.02 -4.47
CA LEU A 695 -3.78 -15.88 -4.16
C LEU A 695 -4.58 -15.41 -5.37
N SER A 696 -4.05 -15.57 -6.58
CA SER A 696 -4.71 -15.12 -7.81
C SER A 696 -5.96 -15.95 -8.16
N TYR A 697 -6.06 -17.19 -7.66
CA TYR A 697 -7.13 -18.14 -8.00
C TYR A 697 -7.95 -18.63 -6.79
N SER A 698 -7.48 -18.41 -5.57
CA SER A 698 -8.20 -18.76 -4.34
C SER A 698 -8.93 -17.55 -3.78
N LEU A 699 -10.27 -17.57 -3.86
CA LEU A 699 -11.11 -16.49 -3.36
C LEU A 699 -11.01 -16.32 -1.84
N ASP A 700 -10.91 -17.43 -1.10
CA ASP A 700 -10.75 -17.45 0.34
C ASP A 700 -9.39 -16.85 0.78
N ALA A 701 -8.31 -17.18 0.07
CA ALA A 701 -7.01 -16.58 0.34
C ALA A 701 -6.98 -15.09 -0.01
N PHE A 702 -7.63 -14.70 -1.11
CA PHE A 702 -7.80 -13.31 -1.49
C PHE A 702 -8.60 -12.50 -0.45
N LEU A 703 -9.74 -13.00 0.03
CA LEU A 703 -10.54 -12.29 1.03
C LEU A 703 -9.81 -12.11 2.35
N ARG A 704 -9.01 -13.09 2.80
CA ARG A 704 -8.11 -12.89 3.95
C ARG A 704 -7.11 -11.76 3.71
N ARG A 705 -6.53 -11.68 2.51
CA ARG A 705 -5.65 -10.58 2.13
C ARG A 705 -6.37 -9.23 2.10
N VAL A 706 -7.62 -9.19 1.63
CA VAL A 706 -8.45 -7.98 1.71
C VAL A 706 -8.69 -7.58 3.16
N ASP A 707 -8.99 -8.53 4.05
CA ASP A 707 -9.16 -8.23 5.47
C ASP A 707 -7.87 -7.70 6.10
N GLU A 708 -6.70 -8.20 5.68
CA GLU A 708 -5.40 -7.62 6.04
C GLU A 708 -5.28 -6.18 5.53
N TRP A 709 -5.57 -5.90 4.25
CA TRP A 709 -5.55 -4.54 3.70
C TRP A 709 -6.51 -3.59 4.44
N GLN A 710 -7.72 -4.07 4.77
CA GLN A 710 -8.72 -3.33 5.54
C GLN A 710 -8.24 -3.04 6.97
N ARG A 711 -7.48 -3.95 7.59
CA ARG A 711 -6.94 -3.75 8.94
C ARG A 711 -5.77 -2.76 8.98
N VAL A 712 -5.06 -2.58 7.88
CA VAL A 712 -3.84 -1.75 7.84
C VAL A 712 -4.08 -0.29 7.41
N GLN A 713 -5.17 -0.01 6.68
CA GLN A 713 -5.62 1.30 6.15
C GLN A 713 -4.60 2.48 6.10
N GLN A 714 -4.05 2.71 4.90
CA GLN A 714 -3.77 4.06 4.34
C GLN A 714 -3.99 4.05 2.80
N GLU A 715 -5.18 3.69 2.35
CA GLU A 715 -5.48 3.68 0.91
C GLU A 715 -6.57 4.67 0.50
N THR A 716 -6.21 5.59 -0.41
CA THR A 716 -7.19 6.44 -1.09
C THR A 716 -8.09 5.62 -1.97
N GLU A 717 -9.22 6.20 -2.32
CA GLU A 717 -9.86 5.99 -3.61
C GLU A 717 -8.90 5.99 -4.80
N ALA A 718 -9.35 5.38 -5.90
CA ALA A 718 -8.70 5.53 -7.19
C ALA A 718 -8.76 6.98 -7.64
N ALA A 719 -7.67 7.44 -8.21
CA ALA A 719 -7.61 8.76 -8.79
C ALA A 719 -8.41 8.75 -10.11
N VAL A 720 -9.49 9.54 -10.22
CA VAL A 720 -10.23 9.71 -11.48
C VAL A 720 -9.41 10.50 -12.50
N GLU A 721 -8.51 11.36 -12.02
CA GLU A 721 -7.49 12.03 -12.81
C GLU A 721 -6.10 11.60 -12.34
N PRO A 722 -5.09 11.52 -13.23
CA PRO A 722 -3.71 11.24 -12.84
C PRO A 722 -3.23 12.22 -11.74
N ALA A 723 -2.23 11.84 -10.93
CA ALA A 723 -1.60 12.74 -9.96
C ALA A 723 -0.95 14.00 -10.60
N GLU A 724 -0.75 13.97 -11.92
CA GLU A 724 -0.30 15.07 -12.78
C GLU A 724 -1.45 15.79 -13.51
N GLY A 725 -2.71 15.44 -13.20
CA GLY A 725 -3.91 16.04 -13.76
C GLY A 725 -4.15 17.48 -13.28
N ASN A 726 -5.07 18.18 -13.97
CA ASN A 726 -5.39 19.57 -13.69
C ASN A 726 -6.50 19.70 -12.64
N SER A 727 -6.21 19.24 -11.42
CA SER A 727 -7.14 19.22 -10.28
C SER A 727 -6.51 19.73 -8.99
N VAL A 728 -7.34 20.27 -8.10
CA VAL A 728 -6.93 20.78 -6.79
C VAL A 728 -6.46 19.63 -5.91
N LYS A 729 -5.26 19.73 -5.34
CA LYS A 729 -4.66 18.63 -4.56
C LYS A 729 -5.03 18.74 -3.08
N LEU A 730 -5.54 17.68 -2.48
CA LEU A 730 -5.83 17.60 -1.04
C LEU A 730 -4.86 16.60 -0.42
N MET A 731 -4.01 17.05 0.51
CA MET A 731 -2.99 16.19 1.11
C MET A 731 -2.62 16.64 2.52
N THR A 732 -1.93 15.79 3.26
CA THR A 732 -1.36 16.18 4.56
C THR A 732 -0.09 17.01 4.37
N ILE A 733 0.23 17.83 5.36
CA ILE A 733 1.48 18.62 5.36
C ILE A 733 2.71 17.72 5.26
N HIS A 734 2.71 16.56 5.93
CA HIS A 734 3.77 15.55 5.82
C HIS A 734 4.01 15.11 4.37
N GLN A 735 2.94 14.83 3.62
CA GLN A 735 3.03 14.43 2.21
C GLN A 735 3.51 15.56 1.29
N SER A 736 3.35 16.81 1.70
CA SER A 736 3.80 17.98 0.93
C SER A 736 5.31 18.25 1.04
N LYS A 737 6.00 17.59 1.96
CA LYS A 737 7.44 17.79 2.17
C LYS A 737 8.23 17.42 0.91
N GLY A 738 9.19 18.27 0.55
CA GLY A 738 9.92 18.18 -0.72
C GLY A 738 9.15 18.68 -1.95
N LEU A 739 7.83 18.87 -1.86
CA LEU A 739 7.01 19.46 -2.92
C LEU A 739 6.91 20.98 -2.75
N GLU A 740 6.41 21.63 -3.80
CA GLU A 740 6.21 23.07 -3.87
C GLU A 740 5.02 23.37 -4.78
N PHE A 741 4.17 24.33 -4.37
CA PHE A 741 2.92 24.62 -5.07
C PHE A 741 2.78 26.14 -5.30
N PRO A 742 2.29 26.56 -6.48
CA PRO A 742 1.95 27.96 -6.74
C PRO A 742 1.05 28.58 -5.66
N VAL A 743 -0.05 27.90 -5.33
CA VAL A 743 -1.04 28.34 -4.34
C VAL A 743 -1.23 27.28 -3.27
N VAL A 744 -1.05 27.67 -2.00
CA VAL A 744 -1.26 26.81 -0.83
C VAL A 744 -2.38 27.35 0.03
N ILE A 745 -3.31 26.48 0.41
CA ILE A 745 -4.40 26.76 1.33
C ILE A 745 -4.20 25.91 2.59
N LEU A 746 -4.13 26.56 3.75
CA LEU A 746 -4.03 25.94 5.07
C LEU A 746 -5.37 26.08 5.80
N PRO A 747 -6.26 25.08 5.71
CA PRO A 747 -7.43 25.01 6.58
C PRO A 747 -7.04 24.65 8.01
N ASP A 748 -7.99 24.82 8.91
CA ASP A 748 -7.95 24.29 10.26
C ASP A 748 -6.80 24.83 11.14
N LEU A 749 -6.71 26.16 11.24
CA LEU A 749 -5.72 26.81 12.12
C LEU A 749 -6.05 26.70 13.61
N SER A 750 -7.31 26.41 13.96
CA SER A 750 -7.79 26.33 15.35
C SER A 750 -7.68 24.92 15.95
N ARG A 751 -7.13 23.94 15.23
CA ARG A 751 -6.85 22.61 15.77
C ARG A 751 -5.62 22.62 16.67
N SER A 752 -5.78 22.01 17.83
CA SER A 752 -4.67 21.70 18.74
C SER A 752 -4.08 20.33 18.43
N PRO A 753 -2.82 20.08 18.81
CA PRO A 753 -2.27 18.73 18.87
C PRO A 753 -3.17 17.81 19.69
N THR A 754 -3.26 16.54 19.29
CA THR A 754 -4.03 15.56 20.06
C THR A 754 -3.22 15.21 21.31
N PRO A 755 -3.83 15.18 22.52
CA PRO A 755 -3.09 14.83 23.72
C PRO A 755 -2.51 13.41 23.61
N HIS A 756 -1.24 13.25 23.99
CA HIS A 756 -0.62 11.95 24.11
C HIS A 756 -1.30 11.14 25.22
N ASN A 757 -1.95 10.04 24.86
CA ASN A 757 -2.75 9.22 25.79
C ASN A 757 -2.09 7.87 26.08
N ALA A 758 -0.76 7.86 26.26
CA ALA A 758 0.00 6.66 26.60
C ALA A 758 0.16 6.44 28.10
N ASP A 759 0.32 5.17 28.47
CA ASP A 759 0.71 4.73 29.81
C ASP A 759 2.09 4.05 29.81
N VAL A 760 2.66 3.76 28.63
CA VAL A 760 3.97 3.10 28.47
C VAL A 760 4.67 3.66 27.23
N GLU A 761 5.96 3.99 27.34
CA GLU A 761 6.74 4.59 26.25
C GLU A 761 8.22 4.17 26.31
N VAL A 762 8.88 4.17 25.16
CA VAL A 762 10.34 4.01 25.07
C VAL A 762 11.00 5.38 24.94
N ASP A 763 11.83 5.74 25.91
CA ASP A 763 12.64 6.96 25.90
C ASP A 763 14.11 6.66 25.58
N ARG A 764 14.75 7.55 24.80
CA ARG A 764 16.13 7.37 24.36
C ARG A 764 17.13 7.36 25.53
N GLU A 765 16.88 8.21 26.52
CA GLU A 765 17.72 8.38 27.71
C GLU A 765 17.30 7.44 28.84
N ALA A 766 15.99 7.36 29.11
CA ALA A 766 15.47 6.62 30.27
C ALA A 766 15.15 5.15 29.99
N GLY A 767 15.15 4.68 28.74
CA GLY A 767 14.66 3.35 28.40
C GLY A 767 13.14 3.26 28.55
N LEU A 768 12.61 2.15 29.05
CA LEU A 768 11.17 1.95 29.21
C LEU A 768 10.62 2.76 30.40
N VAL A 769 9.70 3.68 30.14
CA VAL A 769 9.01 4.49 31.14
C VAL A 769 7.52 4.12 31.20
N VAL A 770 6.96 4.08 32.42
CA VAL A 770 5.59 3.57 32.64
C VAL A 770 4.80 4.43 33.61
N ARG A 771 3.50 4.46 33.41
CA ARG A 771 2.51 5.08 34.28
C ARG A 771 1.73 4.01 35.04
N LEU A 772 1.70 4.11 36.37
CA LEU A 772 1.08 3.11 37.26
C LEU A 772 -0.41 3.40 37.54
N ARG A 773 -1.21 3.64 36.49
CA ARG A 773 -2.59 4.11 36.63
C ARG A 773 -3.48 3.06 37.32
N GLY A 774 -3.93 3.36 38.55
CA GLY A 774 -4.82 2.46 39.31
C GLY A 774 -4.17 1.13 39.74
N MET A 775 -2.85 1.00 39.59
CA MET A 775 -2.09 -0.21 39.93
C MET A 775 -1.61 -0.23 41.38
N THR A 776 -1.59 0.94 42.03
CA THR A 776 -1.08 1.16 43.38
C THR A 776 -2.04 2.06 44.16
N PRO A 777 -2.19 1.85 45.49
CA PRO A 777 -2.96 2.76 46.34
C PRO A 777 -2.27 4.12 46.54
N ILE A 778 -0.99 4.25 46.17
CA ILE A 778 -0.22 5.48 46.29
C ILE A 778 -0.68 6.49 45.23
N GLN A 779 -1.14 7.66 45.67
CA GLN A 779 -1.52 8.75 44.75
C GLN A 779 -0.29 9.45 44.19
N GLY A 780 -0.10 9.37 42.87
CA GLY A 780 0.98 10.04 42.16
C GLY A 780 1.34 9.34 40.85
N GLU A 781 2.36 9.84 40.16
CA GLU A 781 2.96 9.21 38.98
C GLU A 781 4.48 9.05 39.24
N PRO A 782 5.13 8.00 38.69
CA PRO A 782 6.58 7.83 38.82
C PRO A 782 7.34 9.06 38.28
N ILE A 783 8.46 9.43 38.91
CA ILE A 783 9.22 10.62 38.49
C ILE A 783 9.74 10.49 37.04
N ARG A 784 10.15 9.28 36.64
CA ARG A 784 10.63 8.98 35.28
C ARG A 784 9.54 9.27 34.24
N TRP A 785 8.28 8.96 34.57
CA TRP A 785 7.13 9.28 33.73
C TRP A 785 6.88 10.79 33.65
N LEU A 786 6.97 11.50 34.78
CA LEU A 786 6.77 12.96 34.83
C LEU A 786 7.84 13.71 34.03
N GLU A 787 9.12 13.34 34.19
CA GLU A 787 10.25 13.92 33.47
C GLU A 787 10.14 13.66 31.96
N TRP A 788 9.81 12.42 31.58
CA TRP A 788 9.55 12.08 30.19
C TRP A 788 8.39 12.90 29.61
N LYS A 789 7.27 13.00 30.32
CA LYS A 789 6.07 13.73 29.88
C LYS A 789 6.33 15.23 29.67
N GLU A 790 7.17 15.83 30.51
CA GLU A 790 7.55 17.24 30.37
C GLU A 790 8.42 17.47 29.13
N ARG A 791 9.43 16.61 28.91
CA ARG A 791 10.26 16.62 27.69
C ARG A 791 9.44 16.36 26.43
N GLU A 792 8.52 15.40 26.48
CA GLU A 792 7.69 15.04 25.33
C GLU A 792 6.76 16.19 24.93
N LYS A 793 6.15 16.86 25.92
CA LYS A 793 5.33 18.05 25.68
C LYS A 793 6.11 19.18 25.01
N GLU A 794 7.38 19.37 25.38
CA GLU A 794 8.26 20.35 24.74
C GLU A 794 8.58 19.95 23.30
N ARG A 795 8.99 18.69 23.07
CA ARG A 795 9.30 18.15 21.73
C ARG A 795 8.09 18.17 20.79
N GLU A 796 6.89 17.83 21.27
CA GLU A 796 5.63 17.91 20.51
C GLU A 796 5.35 19.35 20.06
N ARG A 797 5.54 20.32 20.96
CA ARG A 797 5.36 21.75 20.63
C ARG A 797 6.37 22.19 19.58
N GLU A 798 7.63 21.84 19.76
CA GLU A 798 8.69 22.17 18.80
C GLU A 798 8.42 21.59 17.42
N GLU A 799 7.99 20.33 17.34
CA GLU A 799 7.59 19.69 16.08
C GLU A 799 6.33 20.35 15.48
N PHE A 800 5.37 20.76 16.31
CA PHE A 800 4.18 21.46 15.86
C PHE A 800 4.50 22.83 15.24
N VAL A 801 5.50 23.54 15.74
CA VAL A 801 6.05 24.77 15.11
C VAL A 801 6.71 24.44 13.77
N ARG A 802 7.52 23.39 13.69
CA ARG A 802 8.14 22.93 12.42
C ARG A 802 7.11 22.48 11.39
N LEU A 803 6.03 21.82 11.82
CA LEU A 803 4.91 21.44 10.95
C LEU A 803 4.28 22.67 10.30
N PHE A 804 4.09 23.75 11.08
CA PHE A 804 3.59 25.01 10.55
C PHE A 804 4.57 25.66 9.57
N TYR A 805 5.87 25.65 9.89
CA TYR A 805 6.93 26.15 9.00
C TYR A 805 6.94 25.43 7.65
N VAL A 806 6.86 24.09 7.67
CA VAL A 806 6.79 23.30 6.43
C VAL A 806 5.56 23.68 5.62
N ALA A 807 4.38 23.80 6.25
CA ALA A 807 3.12 24.12 5.59
C ALA A 807 3.17 25.47 4.86
N VAL A 808 3.62 26.52 5.54
CA VAL A 808 3.71 27.88 4.99
C VAL A 808 4.77 27.96 3.88
N THR A 809 5.92 27.31 4.04
CA THR A 809 7.03 27.34 3.07
C THR A 809 6.81 26.50 1.82
N ARG A 810 5.66 25.80 1.69
CA ARG A 810 5.28 25.12 0.45
C ARG A 810 4.81 26.09 -0.65
N ALA A 811 4.38 27.29 -0.27
CA ALA A 811 3.82 28.27 -1.19
C ALA A 811 4.91 28.95 -2.02
N LYS A 812 4.73 28.99 -3.35
CA LYS A 812 5.57 29.77 -4.26
C LYS A 812 5.06 31.19 -4.45
N TYR A 813 3.75 31.35 -4.68
CA TYR A 813 3.17 32.64 -5.06
C TYR A 813 2.04 33.10 -4.17
N ARG A 814 1.25 32.21 -3.56
CA ARG A 814 0.12 32.61 -2.73
C ARG A 814 -0.12 31.65 -1.57
N LEU A 815 -0.43 32.21 -0.40
CA LEU A 815 -0.77 31.49 0.82
C LEU A 815 -2.14 31.95 1.33
N LEU A 816 -3.05 31.01 1.55
CA LEU A 816 -4.35 31.27 2.16
C LEU A 816 -4.42 30.54 3.50
N LEU A 817 -4.73 31.26 4.55
CA LEU A 817 -4.84 30.79 5.93
C LEU A 817 -6.33 30.82 6.33
N SER A 818 -6.91 29.70 6.76
CA SER A 818 -8.32 29.67 7.17
C SER A 818 -8.52 28.97 8.50
N GLY A 819 -9.37 29.56 9.36
CA GLY A 819 -9.72 28.98 10.64
C GLY A 819 -10.45 29.97 11.53
N VAL A 820 -10.87 29.49 12.70
CA VAL A 820 -11.52 30.34 13.71
C VAL A 820 -10.46 31.23 14.37
N PRO A 821 -10.59 32.57 14.36
CA PRO A 821 -9.65 33.46 15.03
C PRO A 821 -9.78 33.33 16.56
N LEU A 822 -8.78 32.70 17.17
CA LEU A 822 -8.66 32.50 18.62
C LEU A 822 -7.64 33.47 19.23
N GLU A 823 -8.05 34.16 20.30
CA GLU A 823 -7.20 35.11 21.02
C GLU A 823 -6.17 34.39 21.91
N HIS A 824 -4.92 34.85 21.88
CA HIS A 824 -3.86 34.41 22.77
C HIS A 824 -3.96 35.11 24.14
N LYS A 825 -4.81 34.56 25.03
CA LYS A 825 -5.03 35.11 26.37
C LYS A 825 -3.78 35.20 27.27
N GLY A 826 -2.77 34.36 27.02
CA GLY A 826 -1.51 34.30 27.77
C GLY A 826 -0.55 35.47 27.55
N VAL A 827 -0.45 36.03 26.34
CA VAL A 827 0.46 37.16 26.04
C VAL A 827 0.09 38.39 26.87
N LYS A 828 -1.21 38.68 27.03
CA LYS A 828 -1.71 39.76 27.90
C LYS A 828 -1.38 39.55 29.40
N LYS A 829 -0.96 38.34 29.80
CA LYS A 829 -0.54 37.98 31.17
C LYS A 829 0.98 37.81 31.32
N GLY A 830 1.76 38.06 30.27
CA GLY A 830 3.22 37.88 30.26
C GLY A 830 3.68 36.43 30.10
N GLU A 831 2.81 35.52 29.66
CA GLU A 831 3.19 34.14 29.30
C GLU A 831 3.91 34.13 27.95
N GLY A 832 4.87 33.20 27.76
CA GLY A 832 5.58 33.07 26.50
C GLY A 832 4.68 32.68 25.33
N LEU A 833 5.02 33.10 24.12
CA LEU A 833 4.23 32.91 22.89
C LEU A 833 3.93 31.42 22.57
N LEU A 834 4.86 30.52 22.92
CA LEU A 834 4.71 29.07 22.73
C LEU A 834 3.82 28.39 23.80
N SER A 835 3.22 29.15 24.72
CA SER A 835 2.25 28.62 25.68
C SER A 835 0.91 28.25 25.04
N ALA A 836 0.55 28.90 23.93
CA ALA A 836 -0.64 28.62 23.14
C ALA A 836 -0.66 27.21 22.53
N ALA A 837 -1.86 26.72 22.22
CA ALA A 837 -2.09 25.34 21.78
C ALA A 837 -2.43 25.21 20.28
N THR A 838 -2.67 26.32 19.58
CA THR A 838 -3.15 26.32 18.19
C THR A 838 -2.40 27.33 17.32
N TRP A 839 -2.36 27.10 16.00
CA TRP A 839 -1.75 28.04 15.06
C TRP A 839 -2.49 29.37 15.01
N SER A 840 -3.82 29.37 15.19
CA SER A 840 -4.59 30.61 15.28
C SER A 840 -4.16 31.48 16.45
N GLU A 841 -3.89 30.91 17.62
CA GLU A 841 -3.42 31.67 18.78
C GLU A 841 -1.98 32.18 18.57
N TRP A 842 -1.13 31.44 17.86
CA TRP A 842 0.20 31.94 17.48
C TRP A 842 0.13 33.10 16.49
N LEU A 843 -0.77 33.04 15.51
CA LEU A 843 -1.02 34.16 14.61
C LEU A 843 -1.50 35.39 15.38
N ASP A 844 -2.42 35.23 16.34
CA ASP A 844 -2.83 36.32 17.23
C ASP A 844 -1.67 36.85 18.09
N GLY A 845 -0.90 35.97 18.71
CA GLY A 845 0.19 36.38 19.59
C GLY A 845 1.34 37.11 18.87
N VAL A 846 1.50 36.88 17.56
CA VAL A 846 2.52 37.55 16.73
C VAL A 846 1.97 38.80 16.02
N PHE A 847 0.78 38.70 15.43
CA PHE A 847 0.22 39.73 14.55
C PHE A 847 -0.91 40.55 15.18
N SER A 848 -1.50 40.07 16.29
CA SER A 848 -2.62 40.69 17.01
C SER A 848 -3.88 40.87 16.14
N PHE A 849 -4.89 40.01 16.30
CA PHE A 849 -6.12 40.07 15.49
C PHE A 849 -6.97 41.33 15.70
N ASP A 850 -6.68 42.16 16.71
CA ASP A 850 -7.30 43.47 16.92
C ASP A 850 -6.67 44.60 16.09
N ARG A 851 -5.59 44.31 15.34
CA ARG A 851 -4.91 45.25 14.43
C ARG A 851 -5.14 44.95 12.95
N ILE A 852 -6.15 44.16 12.67
CA ILE A 852 -6.62 43.94 11.30
C ILE A 852 -7.40 45.18 10.91
N ASP A 853 -6.84 45.99 10.00
CA ASP A 853 -7.62 47.06 9.37
C ASP A 853 -8.47 46.42 8.27
N ASP A 854 -9.75 46.21 8.56
CA ASP A 854 -10.73 45.63 7.65
C ASP A 854 -10.96 46.48 6.38
N GLU A 855 -10.75 47.80 6.46
CA GLU A 855 -10.95 48.73 5.34
C GLU A 855 -9.73 48.76 4.41
N GLN A 856 -8.52 48.59 4.96
CA GLN A 856 -7.27 48.60 4.20
C GLN A 856 -6.77 47.20 3.80
N GLY A 857 -7.24 46.13 4.45
CA GLY A 857 -6.77 44.76 4.19
C GLY A 857 -5.31 44.56 4.60
N VAL A 858 -4.93 45.03 5.79
CA VAL A 858 -3.54 45.00 6.28
C VAL A 858 -3.50 44.52 7.73
N TRP A 859 -2.50 43.68 8.05
CA TRP A 859 -2.08 43.43 9.44
C TRP A 859 -1.00 44.43 9.80
N GLU A 860 -1.35 45.42 10.62
CA GLU A 860 -0.39 46.39 11.15
C GLU A 860 0.33 45.81 12.38
N LEU A 861 1.60 45.46 12.20
CA LEU A 861 2.45 45.00 13.29
C LEU A 861 2.88 46.16 14.21
N GLU A 862 3.29 45.82 15.43
CA GLU A 862 3.90 46.77 16.37
C GLU A 862 5.29 47.25 15.91
N ASP A 863 5.88 46.54 14.95
CA ASP A 863 7.16 46.80 14.31
C ASP A 863 6.96 47.55 12.97
N PRO A 864 7.41 48.81 12.82
CA PRO A 864 7.18 49.61 11.62
C PRO A 864 7.82 49.06 10.33
N GLU A 865 8.78 48.14 10.43
CA GLU A 865 9.52 47.59 9.28
C GLU A 865 8.82 46.38 8.61
N LEU A 866 7.79 45.81 9.24
CA LEU A 866 7.05 44.66 8.73
C LEU A 866 5.55 44.99 8.65
N THR A 867 5.07 45.38 7.47
CA THR A 867 3.63 45.47 7.18
C THR A 867 3.24 44.30 6.30
N ILE A 868 2.35 43.43 6.77
CA ILE A 868 1.89 42.27 6.00
C ILE A 868 0.53 42.62 5.41
N GLN A 869 0.46 42.71 4.08
CA GLN A 869 -0.83 42.88 3.41
C GLN A 869 -1.62 41.57 3.48
N VAL A 870 -2.87 41.65 3.94
CA VAL A 870 -3.76 40.50 4.10
C VAL A 870 -5.10 40.78 3.46
N ARG A 871 -5.45 40.01 2.45
CA ARG A 871 -6.78 40.13 1.85
C ARG A 871 -7.83 39.45 2.72
N LEU A 872 -8.86 40.21 3.11
CA LEU A 872 -10.08 39.70 3.72
C LEU A 872 -11.16 39.45 2.66
N PRO A 873 -12.08 38.50 2.87
CA PRO A 873 -13.20 38.28 1.96
C PRO A 873 -14.15 39.49 1.94
N ALA A 874 -14.60 39.89 0.75
CA ALA A 874 -15.51 41.02 0.57
C ALA A 874 -16.95 40.63 0.94
N GLY A 875 -17.44 41.07 2.11
CA GLY A 875 -18.85 41.04 2.50
C GLY A 875 -19.42 39.67 2.93
N GLU A 876 -20.59 39.71 3.59
CA GLU A 876 -21.32 38.56 4.20
C GLU A 876 -21.82 37.47 3.21
N ALA A 877 -21.47 37.56 1.92
CA ALA A 877 -22.11 36.81 0.84
C ALA A 877 -21.78 35.29 0.77
N ALA A 878 -21.17 34.69 1.79
CA ALA A 878 -20.76 33.28 1.79
C ALA A 878 -21.36 32.43 2.92
N ALA A 879 -22.39 32.92 3.64
CA ALA A 879 -22.94 32.25 4.82
C ALA A 879 -24.11 31.29 4.56
N VAL A 880 -24.61 31.16 3.33
CA VAL A 880 -25.76 30.29 3.03
C VAL A 880 -25.25 29.03 2.36
N MET A 881 -25.34 27.89 3.07
CA MET A 881 -25.22 26.59 2.43
C MET A 881 -26.31 26.53 1.34
N PRO A 882 -25.95 26.30 0.05
CA PRO A 882 -26.98 26.03 -0.94
C PRO A 882 -27.76 24.79 -0.46
N GLU A 883 -29.09 24.87 -0.44
CA GLU A 883 -29.94 23.70 -0.19
C GLU A 883 -29.47 22.58 -1.12
N GLU A 884 -29.23 21.38 -0.56
CA GLU A 884 -28.91 20.22 -1.38
C GLU A 884 -30.05 20.07 -2.40
N PRO A 885 -29.77 20.14 -3.71
CA PRO A 885 -30.78 19.74 -4.66
C PRO A 885 -31.07 18.28 -4.35
N SER A 886 -32.29 18.00 -3.90
CA SER A 886 -32.81 16.65 -3.85
C SER A 886 -32.48 15.99 -5.18
N LEU A 887 -32.01 14.74 -5.17
CA LEU A 887 -31.83 13.95 -6.40
C LEU A 887 -33.14 13.84 -7.21
N LEU A 888 -34.27 14.19 -6.58
CA LEU A 888 -35.61 14.25 -7.16
C LEU A 888 -36.05 15.67 -7.59
N ASP A 889 -35.29 16.73 -7.27
CA ASP A 889 -35.59 18.14 -7.62
C ASP A 889 -34.89 18.62 -8.90
N THR A 890 -34.51 17.70 -9.78
CA THR A 890 -34.36 18.05 -11.20
C THR A 890 -35.76 18.22 -11.79
N GLY A 891 -36.41 19.35 -11.50
CA GLY A 891 -37.69 19.78 -12.10
C GLY A 891 -37.67 19.99 -13.62
N GLY A 892 -36.81 19.25 -14.33
CA GLY A 892 -36.75 19.13 -15.79
C GLY A 892 -36.82 17.69 -16.29
N TRP A 893 -36.95 16.67 -15.42
CA TRP A 893 -37.35 15.34 -15.88
C TRP A 893 -38.87 15.22 -15.85
N GLU A 894 -39.52 15.67 -16.91
CA GLU A 894 -40.81 15.09 -17.27
C GLU A 894 -40.51 13.66 -17.76
N PRO A 895 -41.11 12.61 -17.17
CA PRO A 895 -41.14 11.32 -17.85
C PRO A 895 -41.69 11.61 -19.25
N PRO A 896 -41.06 11.12 -20.33
CA PRO A 896 -41.57 11.37 -21.68
C PRO A 896 -43.06 11.08 -21.69
N SER A 897 -43.84 12.10 -22.07
CA SER A 897 -45.31 12.06 -22.10
C SER A 897 -45.86 11.05 -23.12
N ASP A 898 -44.97 10.41 -23.85
CA ASP A 898 -45.21 9.26 -24.69
C ASP A 898 -44.41 8.08 -24.10
N PRO A 899 -45.06 7.12 -23.41
CA PRO A 899 -44.42 5.83 -23.27
C PRO A 899 -44.25 5.36 -24.71
N LEU A 900 -43.03 5.07 -25.15
CA LEU A 900 -42.80 4.34 -26.41
C LEU A 900 -43.36 2.89 -26.37
N LEU A 901 -44.50 2.70 -25.70
CA LEU A 901 -45.62 1.87 -26.14
C LEU A 901 -46.24 2.50 -27.40
N SER A 902 -45.47 2.63 -28.49
CA SER A 902 -46.12 2.67 -29.80
C SER A 902 -46.75 1.30 -29.99
N GLU A 903 -48.09 1.25 -30.11
CA GLU A 903 -48.89 0.11 -30.54
C GLU A 903 -48.54 -0.30 -31.99
N LYS A 904 -47.27 -0.60 -32.28
CA LYS A 904 -47.00 -1.71 -33.17
C LYS A 904 -47.21 -2.94 -32.30
N PRO A 905 -47.95 -3.97 -32.75
CA PRO A 905 -47.76 -5.28 -32.16
C PRO A 905 -46.25 -5.52 -32.28
N LEU A 906 -45.56 -5.51 -31.13
CA LEU A 906 -44.32 -6.22 -31.01
C LEU A 906 -44.74 -7.63 -31.38
N THR A 907 -44.51 -8.02 -32.63
CA THR A 907 -44.24 -9.41 -32.94
C THR A 907 -43.33 -9.84 -31.80
N PRO A 908 -43.72 -10.84 -30.99
CA PRO A 908 -42.83 -11.34 -29.94
C PRO A 908 -41.47 -11.46 -30.62
N PRO A 909 -40.38 -10.90 -30.06
CA PRO A 909 -39.08 -11.04 -30.69
C PRO A 909 -39.00 -12.53 -30.98
N ALA A 910 -39.01 -12.87 -32.27
CA ALA A 910 -39.09 -14.25 -32.71
C ALA A 910 -38.02 -14.91 -31.88
N VAL A 911 -38.43 -15.80 -30.94
CA VAL A 911 -37.62 -16.38 -29.87
C VAL A 911 -36.18 -16.22 -30.28
N ALA A 912 -35.46 -15.23 -29.73
CA ALA A 912 -34.17 -14.84 -30.28
C ALA A 912 -33.39 -16.14 -30.44
N VAL A 913 -33.31 -16.58 -31.69
CA VAL A 913 -32.71 -17.85 -32.05
C VAL A 913 -31.30 -17.62 -31.59
N MET A 914 -30.88 -18.35 -30.55
CA MET A 914 -29.59 -18.24 -29.88
C MET A 914 -28.60 -17.59 -30.83
N GLU A 915 -28.34 -16.28 -30.70
CA GLU A 915 -27.32 -15.68 -31.54
C GLU A 915 -26.02 -16.27 -31.02
N PRO A 916 -25.28 -17.02 -31.86
CA PRO A 916 -23.99 -17.53 -31.47
C PRO A 916 -23.12 -16.35 -31.08
N ARG A 917 -22.22 -16.52 -30.11
CA ARG A 917 -21.07 -15.63 -29.98
C ARG A 917 -20.35 -15.67 -31.34
N GLY A 918 -20.61 -14.68 -32.19
CA GLY A 918 -19.83 -14.46 -33.39
C GLY A 918 -18.39 -14.24 -32.97
N TRP A 919 -17.49 -15.08 -33.47
CA TRP A 919 -16.08 -14.88 -33.29
C TRP A 919 -15.56 -13.77 -34.22
N LEU A 920 -14.44 -13.16 -33.83
CA LEU A 920 -13.74 -12.14 -34.59
C LEU A 920 -13.14 -12.75 -35.87
N PRO A 921 -12.76 -11.94 -36.87
CA PRO A 921 -12.09 -12.44 -38.07
C PRO A 921 -10.83 -13.28 -37.78
N LEU A 922 -10.16 -13.07 -36.64
CA LEU A 922 -9.01 -13.87 -36.21
C LEU A 922 -9.34 -15.35 -35.98
N ASP A 923 -10.49 -15.68 -35.42
CA ASP A 923 -10.80 -17.07 -35.04
C ASP A 923 -11.31 -17.89 -36.23
N ARG A 924 -11.55 -17.21 -37.36
CA ARG A 924 -11.74 -17.85 -38.68
C ARG A 924 -10.41 -18.15 -39.35
N MET A 925 -9.31 -17.58 -38.85
CA MET A 925 -7.96 -17.86 -39.35
C MET A 925 -7.34 -19.04 -38.61
N GLU A 926 -7.63 -19.25 -37.32
CA GLU A 926 -7.12 -20.37 -36.53
C GLU A 926 -8.05 -21.61 -36.60
N ILE A 927 -7.52 -22.78 -36.99
CA ILE A 927 -8.31 -24.03 -37.03
C ILE A 927 -7.48 -25.28 -36.67
N SER A 928 -8.01 -26.12 -35.79
CA SER A 928 -7.39 -27.42 -35.49
C SER A 928 -7.64 -28.45 -36.60
N VAL A 929 -6.72 -29.39 -36.83
CA VAL A 929 -6.93 -30.47 -37.81
C VAL A 929 -8.20 -31.28 -37.52
N SER A 930 -8.55 -31.48 -36.24
CA SER A 930 -9.80 -32.14 -35.83
C SER A 930 -11.04 -31.36 -36.25
N ASP A 931 -11.01 -30.04 -36.08
CA ASP A 931 -12.11 -29.15 -36.48
C ASP A 931 -12.19 -29.01 -38.01
N LEU A 932 -11.06 -29.06 -38.70
CA LEU A 932 -11.02 -29.09 -40.15
C LEU A 932 -11.59 -30.40 -40.71
N MET A 933 -11.32 -31.53 -40.04
CA MET A 933 -12.00 -32.79 -40.35
C MET A 933 -13.50 -32.70 -40.08
N LEU A 934 -13.94 -32.02 -39.01
CA LEU A 934 -15.35 -31.79 -38.75
C LEU A 934 -16.02 -30.99 -39.88
N LEU A 935 -15.37 -29.90 -40.32
CA LEU A 935 -15.79 -29.06 -41.44
C LEU A 935 -15.88 -29.87 -42.73
N LYS A 936 -14.87 -30.66 -43.06
CA LYS A 936 -14.85 -31.51 -44.25
C LYS A 936 -15.92 -32.61 -44.20
N ASN A 937 -16.10 -33.22 -43.03
CA ASN A 937 -17.03 -34.32 -42.83
C ASN A 937 -18.48 -33.84 -42.94
N CYS A 938 -18.81 -32.68 -42.39
CA CYS A 938 -20.09 -32.02 -42.58
C CYS A 938 -19.96 -30.54 -42.20
N PRO A 939 -19.94 -29.61 -43.18
CA PRO A 939 -19.85 -28.18 -42.89
C PRO A 939 -20.97 -27.69 -41.97
N ARG A 940 -22.20 -28.19 -42.16
CA ARG A 940 -23.34 -27.87 -41.28
C ARG A 940 -23.11 -28.31 -39.82
N LYS A 941 -22.41 -29.43 -39.60
CA LYS A 941 -22.07 -29.90 -38.25
C LYS A 941 -21.01 -28.98 -37.61
N TYR A 942 -19.99 -28.60 -38.38
CA TYR A 942 -19.02 -27.60 -37.94
C TYR A 942 -19.70 -26.27 -37.62
N TYR A 943 -20.65 -25.84 -38.45
CA TYR A 943 -21.45 -24.65 -38.18
C TYR A 943 -22.14 -24.80 -36.82
N TYR A 944 -22.88 -25.87 -36.55
CA TYR A 944 -23.53 -26.01 -35.24
C TYR A 944 -22.56 -26.04 -34.05
N ALA A 945 -21.47 -26.79 -34.15
CA ALA A 945 -20.54 -27.00 -33.05
C ALA A 945 -19.62 -25.80 -32.79
N ARG A 946 -19.13 -25.15 -33.85
CA ARG A 946 -18.05 -24.14 -33.79
C ARG A 946 -18.51 -22.74 -34.17
N VAL A 947 -19.40 -22.60 -35.15
CA VAL A 947 -19.92 -21.28 -35.58
C VAL A 947 -21.12 -20.86 -34.75
N ALA A 948 -22.03 -21.79 -34.44
CA ALA A 948 -23.26 -21.56 -33.69
C ALA A 948 -23.08 -21.78 -32.18
N GLY A 949 -21.97 -22.39 -31.76
CA GLY A 949 -21.64 -22.63 -30.36
C GLY A 949 -22.63 -23.54 -29.63
N LEU A 950 -23.34 -24.42 -30.34
CA LEU A 950 -24.35 -25.29 -29.75
C LEU A 950 -23.68 -26.50 -29.07
N SER A 951 -23.59 -26.44 -27.74
CA SER A 951 -23.19 -27.59 -26.91
C SER A 951 -24.37 -28.54 -26.72
N PHE A 952 -24.31 -29.75 -27.30
CA PHE A 952 -25.22 -30.88 -27.01
C PHE A 952 -24.48 -31.91 -26.12
N PRO A 953 -25.16 -32.64 -25.21
CA PRO A 953 -26.41 -33.37 -25.46
C PRO A 953 -27.59 -33.01 -24.56
N LEU A 954 -28.79 -32.93 -25.16
CA LEU A 954 -30.04 -33.22 -24.46
C LEU A 954 -29.97 -34.66 -23.96
N THR A 955 -29.77 -34.85 -22.66
CA THR A 955 -30.38 -36.00 -22.00
C THR A 955 -31.87 -35.70 -21.95
N GLU A 956 -32.62 -36.24 -22.90
CA GLU A 956 -34.06 -36.45 -22.68
C GLU A 956 -34.18 -37.39 -21.49
N GLU A 957 -34.85 -36.93 -20.44
CA GLU A 957 -35.58 -37.82 -19.56
C GLU A 957 -36.45 -38.74 -20.44
N GLY A 958 -36.11 -40.03 -20.52
CA GLY A 958 -37.01 -41.05 -21.07
C GLY A 958 -36.59 -41.77 -22.35
N ASP A 959 -35.36 -42.29 -22.44
CA ASP A 959 -35.11 -43.52 -23.23
C ASP A 959 -35.24 -44.75 -22.31
N PRO A 960 -36.28 -45.61 -22.45
CA PRO A 960 -36.49 -46.79 -21.61
C PRO A 960 -35.48 -47.92 -21.84
N LYS A 961 -34.44 -47.73 -22.68
CA LYS A 961 -33.44 -48.76 -23.00
C LYS A 961 -31.99 -48.43 -22.62
N SER A 962 -31.75 -47.43 -21.77
CA SER A 962 -30.45 -47.30 -21.09
C SER A 962 -30.57 -47.83 -19.65
N PRO A 963 -29.71 -48.77 -19.20
CA PRO A 963 -29.84 -49.38 -17.88
C PRO A 963 -29.59 -48.34 -16.80
N ALA A 964 -30.67 -47.84 -16.20
CA ALA A 964 -30.67 -47.18 -14.91
C ALA A 964 -30.23 -48.20 -13.86
N ASN A 965 -28.92 -48.24 -13.56
CA ASN A 965 -28.29 -48.63 -12.29
C ASN A 965 -26.76 -48.77 -12.46
N SER A 966 -26.02 -47.67 -12.27
CA SER A 966 -24.67 -47.72 -11.72
C SER A 966 -24.24 -46.35 -11.22
N GLU A 967 -24.02 -46.19 -9.91
CA GLU A 967 -23.33 -45.04 -9.30
C GLU A 967 -21.84 -45.02 -9.67
N GLY A 968 -21.52 -44.86 -10.96
CA GLY A 968 -20.14 -44.90 -11.46
C GLY A 968 -19.86 -43.77 -12.45
N PHE A 969 -18.69 -43.15 -12.33
CA PHE A 969 -18.18 -42.18 -13.29
C PHE A 969 -18.08 -42.82 -14.69
N THR A 970 -18.87 -42.32 -15.64
CA THR A 970 -18.83 -42.74 -17.05
C THR A 970 -17.77 -41.97 -17.82
N LEU A 971 -16.79 -42.69 -18.38
CA LEU A 971 -15.73 -42.12 -19.20
C LEU A 971 -16.25 -41.83 -20.61
N SER A 972 -16.14 -40.58 -21.08
CA SER A 972 -16.51 -40.26 -22.47
C SER A 972 -15.54 -40.88 -23.48
N PRO A 973 -15.96 -41.16 -24.73
CA PRO A 973 -15.07 -41.69 -25.77
C PRO A 973 -13.84 -40.81 -26.03
N GLN A 974 -13.97 -39.49 -25.93
CA GLN A 974 -12.86 -38.54 -26.09
C GLN A 974 -11.86 -38.64 -24.93
N GLN A 975 -12.33 -38.59 -23.68
CA GLN A 975 -11.47 -38.75 -22.49
C GLN A 975 -10.78 -40.12 -22.47
N ARG A 976 -11.48 -41.17 -22.94
CA ARG A 976 -10.88 -42.50 -23.15
C ARG A 976 -9.70 -42.44 -24.13
N GLY A 977 -9.87 -41.72 -25.23
CA GLY A 977 -8.81 -41.47 -26.21
C GLY A 977 -7.60 -40.77 -25.59
N GLU A 978 -7.81 -39.61 -24.97
CA GLU A 978 -6.72 -38.78 -24.40
C GLU A 978 -5.91 -39.53 -23.33
N ILE A 979 -6.56 -40.33 -22.49
CA ILE A 979 -5.88 -41.18 -21.50
C ILE A 979 -5.02 -42.24 -22.20
N VAL A 980 -5.53 -42.89 -23.26
CA VAL A 980 -4.77 -43.90 -24.03
C VAL A 980 -3.56 -43.27 -24.73
N HIS A 981 -3.70 -42.10 -25.35
CA HIS A 981 -2.56 -41.41 -25.98
C HIS A 981 -1.49 -41.04 -24.96
N ARG A 982 -1.85 -40.51 -23.79
CA ARG A 982 -0.88 -40.22 -22.72
C ARG A 982 -0.18 -41.46 -22.18
N LEU A 983 -0.87 -42.60 -22.13
CA LEU A 983 -0.25 -43.88 -21.77
C LEU A 983 0.75 -44.35 -22.84
N ILE A 984 0.41 -44.21 -24.12
CA ILE A 984 1.30 -44.53 -25.25
C ILE A 984 2.55 -43.64 -25.24
N GLU A 985 2.37 -42.34 -24.95
CA GLU A 985 3.42 -41.34 -24.86
C GLU A 985 4.43 -41.66 -23.75
N THR A 986 3.92 -41.88 -22.53
CA THR A 986 4.73 -42.11 -21.32
C THR A 986 5.27 -43.53 -21.21
N CYS A 987 4.86 -44.44 -22.10
CA CYS A 987 5.34 -45.81 -22.11
C CYS A 987 6.83 -45.90 -22.51
N PRO A 988 7.71 -46.40 -21.61
CA PRO A 988 9.10 -46.68 -21.95
C PRO A 988 9.22 -47.91 -22.86
N ALA A 989 10.34 -48.03 -23.57
CA ALA A 989 10.71 -49.22 -24.35
C ALA A 989 12.16 -49.64 -24.00
N PRO A 990 12.41 -50.83 -23.41
CA PRO A 990 11.44 -51.90 -23.13
C PRO A 990 10.46 -51.55 -21.99
N TRP A 991 9.22 -52.05 -22.10
CA TRP A 991 8.16 -51.83 -21.11
C TRP A 991 8.17 -52.92 -20.03
N GLU A 992 8.06 -52.53 -18.75
CA GLU A 992 7.79 -53.42 -17.63
C GLU A 992 6.41 -53.10 -17.01
N LYS A 993 5.71 -54.12 -16.48
CA LYS A 993 4.34 -53.95 -15.95
C LYS A 993 4.21 -52.93 -14.80
N THR A 994 5.31 -52.59 -14.13
CA THR A 994 5.39 -51.64 -13.00
C THR A 994 5.76 -50.21 -13.41
N SER A 995 6.01 -49.94 -14.70
CA SER A 995 6.60 -48.66 -15.15
C SER A 995 5.63 -47.47 -15.24
N ILE A 996 4.32 -47.65 -15.04
CA ILE A 996 3.31 -46.59 -15.25
C ILE A 996 2.51 -46.32 -13.98
N GLU A 997 2.58 -45.07 -13.50
CA GLU A 997 1.78 -44.56 -12.37
C GLU A 997 0.35 -44.22 -12.82
N TRP A 998 -0.51 -45.23 -12.92
CA TRP A 998 -1.92 -45.07 -13.30
C TRP A 998 -2.67 -44.03 -12.46
N GLY A 999 -2.42 -43.98 -11.15
CA GLY A 999 -3.09 -43.03 -10.24
C GLY A 999 -2.81 -41.58 -10.62
N ARG A 1000 -1.53 -41.24 -10.90
CA ARG A 1000 -1.12 -39.89 -11.29
C ARG A 1000 -1.67 -39.49 -12.66
N ILE A 1001 -1.68 -40.42 -13.63
CA ILE A 1001 -2.23 -40.15 -14.96
C ILE A 1001 -3.74 -39.91 -14.89
N LEU A 1002 -4.47 -40.75 -14.16
CA LEU A 1002 -5.93 -40.63 -14.02
C LEU A 1002 -6.34 -39.41 -13.17
N ASP A 1003 -5.57 -39.06 -12.14
CA ASP A 1003 -5.75 -37.83 -11.35
C ASP A 1003 -5.63 -36.58 -12.25
N ASN A 1004 -4.66 -36.55 -13.18
CA ASN A 1004 -4.49 -35.43 -14.13
C ASN A 1004 -5.67 -35.24 -15.10
N PHE A 1005 -6.46 -36.30 -15.34
CA PHE A 1005 -7.67 -36.23 -16.16
C PHE A 1005 -8.95 -36.10 -15.30
N GLY A 1006 -8.81 -35.80 -14.00
CA GLY A 1006 -9.93 -35.56 -13.10
C GLY A 1006 -10.76 -36.80 -12.78
N VAL A 1007 -10.20 -38.01 -12.95
CA VAL A 1007 -10.90 -39.26 -12.65
C VAL A 1007 -10.91 -39.48 -11.13
N PRO A 1008 -12.08 -39.46 -10.46
CA PRO A 1008 -12.15 -39.63 -9.02
C PRO A 1008 -11.54 -40.97 -8.59
N ARG A 1009 -10.80 -40.99 -7.47
CA ARG A 1009 -10.13 -42.20 -6.96
C ARG A 1009 -11.07 -43.41 -6.82
N SER A 1010 -12.34 -43.17 -6.48
CA SER A 1010 -13.39 -44.20 -6.41
C SER A 1010 -13.68 -44.89 -7.74
N SER A 1011 -13.44 -44.21 -8.86
CA SER A 1011 -13.76 -44.68 -10.22
C SER A 1011 -12.53 -45.07 -11.05
N GLN A 1012 -11.31 -44.84 -10.55
CA GLN A 1012 -10.06 -45.14 -11.26
C GLN A 1012 -9.92 -46.61 -11.64
N LEU A 1013 -10.36 -47.53 -10.77
CA LEU A 1013 -10.30 -48.97 -11.07
C LEU A 1013 -11.24 -49.35 -12.23
N GLN A 1014 -12.41 -48.70 -12.33
CA GLN A 1014 -13.38 -48.91 -13.41
C GLN A 1014 -12.87 -48.33 -14.73
N VAL A 1015 -12.34 -47.10 -14.71
CA VAL A 1015 -11.73 -46.45 -15.88
C VAL A 1015 -10.53 -47.25 -16.38
N LYS A 1016 -9.67 -47.73 -15.47
CA LYS A 1016 -8.53 -48.58 -15.82
C LYS A 1016 -8.97 -49.83 -16.58
N LYS A 1017 -10.05 -50.50 -16.17
CA LYS A 1017 -10.58 -51.69 -16.88
C LYS A 1017 -11.05 -51.38 -18.32
N GLN A 1018 -11.48 -50.16 -18.61
CA GLN A 1018 -11.94 -49.75 -19.94
C GLN A 1018 -10.77 -49.33 -20.86
N VAL A 1019 -9.74 -48.72 -20.29
CA VAL A 1019 -8.58 -48.16 -21.02
C VAL A 1019 -7.48 -49.21 -21.23
N GLN A 1020 -7.26 -50.09 -20.25
CA GLN A 1020 -6.16 -51.06 -20.25
C GLN A 1020 -6.15 -51.99 -21.48
N PRO A 1021 -7.27 -52.53 -21.98
CA PRO A 1021 -7.27 -53.38 -23.17
C PRO A 1021 -6.73 -52.67 -24.43
N LEU A 1022 -7.09 -51.40 -24.63
CA LEU A 1022 -6.61 -50.60 -25.77
C LEU A 1022 -5.10 -50.37 -25.70
N PHE A 1023 -4.60 -50.11 -24.49
CA PHE A 1023 -3.17 -49.96 -24.25
C PHE A 1023 -2.39 -51.28 -24.43
N GLU A 1024 -2.96 -52.41 -24.01
CA GLU A 1024 -2.40 -53.74 -24.25
C GLU A 1024 -2.33 -54.08 -25.75
N THR A 1025 -3.34 -53.68 -26.54
CA THR A 1025 -3.27 -53.80 -28.01
C THR A 1025 -2.08 -53.04 -28.60
N TYR A 1026 -1.81 -51.82 -28.11
CA TYR A 1026 -0.62 -51.06 -28.53
C TYR A 1026 0.68 -51.77 -28.15
N LEU A 1027 0.81 -52.25 -26.91
CA LEU A 1027 2.02 -52.92 -26.42
C LEU A 1027 2.36 -54.18 -27.23
N ASN A 1028 1.35 -54.88 -27.74
CA ASN A 1028 1.51 -56.06 -28.57
C ASN A 1028 1.69 -55.74 -30.07
N SER A 1029 1.56 -54.47 -30.48
CA SER A 1029 1.70 -54.05 -31.88
C SER A 1029 3.16 -53.96 -32.33
N ARG A 1030 3.39 -54.03 -33.66
CA ARG A 1030 4.72 -53.78 -34.24
C ARG A 1030 5.25 -52.39 -33.87
N HIS A 1031 4.37 -51.41 -33.65
CA HIS A 1031 4.75 -50.04 -33.31
C HIS A 1031 5.40 -49.94 -31.94
N HIS A 1032 5.06 -50.79 -30.97
CA HIS A 1032 5.77 -50.86 -29.69
C HIS A 1032 7.00 -51.76 -29.77
N LEU A 1033 6.85 -52.98 -30.31
CA LEU A 1033 7.90 -54.00 -30.31
C LEU A 1033 9.16 -53.61 -31.11
N THR A 1034 9.01 -52.73 -32.11
CA THR A 1034 10.12 -52.27 -32.96
C THR A 1034 10.69 -50.91 -32.55
N LEU A 1035 10.19 -50.29 -31.47
CA LEU A 1035 10.62 -48.95 -31.00
C LEU A 1035 12.13 -48.78 -30.88
N SER A 1036 12.83 -49.79 -30.32
CA SER A 1036 14.28 -49.75 -30.11
C SER A 1036 15.12 -49.88 -31.39
N ARG A 1037 14.48 -50.23 -32.51
CA ARG A 1037 15.13 -50.42 -33.82
C ARG A 1037 14.88 -49.25 -34.78
N GLN A 1038 14.14 -48.24 -34.36
CA GLN A 1038 13.79 -47.07 -35.16
C GLN A 1038 14.64 -45.87 -34.75
N SER A 1039 14.87 -44.94 -35.68
CA SER A 1039 15.66 -43.72 -35.44
C SER A 1039 14.84 -42.47 -35.78
N GLY A 1040 15.22 -41.31 -35.25
CA GLY A 1040 14.53 -40.04 -35.53
C GLY A 1040 13.07 -39.99 -35.05
N VAL A 1041 12.72 -40.74 -34.00
CA VAL A 1041 11.35 -40.83 -33.48
C VAL A 1041 10.91 -39.48 -32.90
N LYS A 1042 9.82 -38.93 -33.43
CA LYS A 1042 9.05 -37.81 -32.85
C LYS A 1042 7.70 -38.35 -32.39
N ARG A 1043 7.29 -38.02 -31.16
CA ARG A 1043 5.99 -38.34 -30.57
C ARG A 1043 5.25 -37.05 -30.23
N GLU A 1044 3.92 -37.04 -30.32
CA GLU A 1044 3.07 -35.87 -30.03
C GLU A 1044 3.63 -34.60 -30.69
N ALA A 1045 4.02 -34.73 -31.97
CA ALA A 1045 4.70 -33.66 -32.69
C ALA A 1045 3.68 -32.57 -33.03
N ARG A 1046 3.58 -31.61 -32.11
CA ARG A 1046 2.74 -30.41 -32.27
C ARG A 1046 3.31 -29.52 -33.34
N TRP A 1047 2.44 -29.01 -34.20
CA TRP A 1047 2.79 -28.05 -35.23
C TRP A 1047 1.71 -26.99 -35.33
N LEU A 1048 2.15 -25.81 -35.74
CA LEU A 1048 1.34 -24.64 -36.00
C LEU A 1048 1.94 -24.00 -37.26
N GLN A 1049 1.15 -23.92 -38.33
CA GLN A 1049 1.61 -23.37 -39.61
C GLN A 1049 0.50 -22.59 -40.29
N VAL A 1050 0.87 -21.48 -40.92
CA VAL A 1050 -0.04 -20.74 -41.79
C VAL A 1050 -0.02 -21.38 -43.17
N LEU A 1051 -1.07 -22.12 -43.51
CA LEU A 1051 -1.24 -22.84 -44.78
C LEU A 1051 -2.49 -22.33 -45.48
N SER A 1052 -2.36 -21.93 -46.75
CA SER A 1052 -3.48 -21.43 -47.58
C SER A 1052 -4.31 -20.30 -46.92
N GLY A 1053 -3.67 -19.47 -46.09
CA GLY A 1053 -4.31 -18.35 -45.39
C GLY A 1053 -4.99 -18.69 -44.07
N LEU A 1054 -4.88 -19.95 -43.60
CA LEU A 1054 -5.34 -20.39 -42.29
C LEU A 1054 -4.13 -20.75 -41.41
N GLU A 1055 -4.15 -20.33 -40.16
CA GLU A 1055 -3.29 -20.83 -39.11
C GLU A 1055 -3.83 -22.19 -38.63
N VAL A 1056 -3.20 -23.27 -39.09
CA VAL A 1056 -3.63 -24.64 -38.80
C VAL A 1056 -2.78 -25.23 -37.70
N GLU A 1057 -3.42 -25.75 -36.66
CA GLU A 1057 -2.76 -26.48 -35.59
C GLU A 1057 -3.09 -27.98 -35.62
N GLY A 1058 -2.11 -28.80 -35.31
CA GLY A 1058 -2.30 -30.24 -35.24
C GLY A 1058 -1.25 -30.94 -34.41
N ILE A 1059 -1.55 -32.18 -34.04
CA ILE A 1059 -0.62 -33.03 -33.30
C ILE A 1059 -0.49 -34.35 -34.05
N ILE A 1060 0.72 -34.65 -34.50
CA ILE A 1060 1.04 -35.93 -35.13
C ILE A 1060 1.48 -36.89 -34.02
N ASP A 1061 0.72 -37.95 -33.78
CA ASP A 1061 0.99 -38.91 -32.69
C ASP A 1061 2.43 -39.45 -32.77
N ARG A 1062 2.87 -39.87 -33.96
CA ARG A 1062 4.23 -40.37 -34.16
C ARG A 1062 4.74 -40.24 -35.60
N MET A 1063 6.02 -39.90 -35.72
CA MET A 1063 6.81 -40.07 -36.95
C MET A 1063 8.15 -40.71 -36.61
N HIS A 1064 8.65 -41.58 -37.48
CA HIS A 1064 9.93 -42.23 -37.26
C HIS A 1064 10.58 -42.67 -38.58
N ARG A 1065 11.89 -42.91 -38.52
CA ARG A 1065 12.65 -43.47 -39.62
C ARG A 1065 12.86 -44.97 -39.40
N ASN A 1066 12.38 -45.76 -40.35
CA ASN A 1066 12.52 -47.21 -40.38
C ASN A 1066 13.97 -47.63 -40.69
N PRO A 1067 14.39 -48.88 -40.36
CA PRO A 1067 15.73 -49.37 -40.65
C PRO A 1067 16.11 -49.38 -42.13
N ASP A 1068 15.12 -49.44 -43.03
CA ASP A 1068 15.28 -49.36 -44.48
C ASP A 1068 15.52 -47.92 -44.98
N GLY A 1069 15.55 -46.93 -44.08
CA GLY A 1069 15.83 -45.53 -44.36
C GLY A 1069 14.60 -44.69 -44.69
N THR A 1070 13.42 -45.30 -44.82
CA THR A 1070 12.14 -44.63 -45.13
C THR A 1070 11.50 -44.00 -43.89
N TRP A 1071 10.74 -42.92 -44.06
CA TRP A 1071 9.96 -42.27 -43.01
C TRP A 1071 8.53 -42.79 -42.98
N GLU A 1072 8.07 -43.17 -41.79
CA GLU A 1072 6.70 -43.62 -41.54
C GLU A 1072 6.03 -42.73 -40.48
N LEU A 1073 4.85 -42.22 -40.84
CA LEU A 1073 3.95 -41.49 -39.94
C LEU A 1073 2.89 -42.46 -39.43
N VAL A 1074 2.61 -42.44 -38.13
CA VAL A 1074 1.62 -43.30 -37.48
C VAL A 1074 0.66 -42.46 -36.65
N ASP A 1075 -0.63 -42.64 -36.87
CA ASP A 1075 -1.72 -42.03 -36.09
C ASP A 1075 -2.58 -43.15 -35.45
N TYR A 1076 -2.86 -43.02 -34.15
CA TYR A 1076 -3.55 -44.02 -33.34
C TYR A 1076 -5.01 -43.62 -33.16
N LYS A 1077 -5.93 -44.57 -33.41
CA LYS A 1077 -7.38 -44.35 -33.22
C LYS A 1077 -7.95 -45.29 -32.17
N THR A 1078 -8.74 -44.72 -31.26
CA THR A 1078 -9.39 -45.43 -30.13
C THR A 1078 -10.87 -45.74 -30.37
N ASN A 1079 -11.37 -45.49 -31.58
CA ASN A 1079 -12.72 -45.82 -31.99
C ASN A 1079 -12.91 -47.35 -32.03
N GLU A 1080 -14.10 -47.83 -31.68
CA GLU A 1080 -14.46 -49.22 -31.89
C GLU A 1080 -14.93 -49.41 -33.33
N VAL A 1081 -14.16 -50.17 -34.12
CA VAL A 1081 -14.46 -50.43 -35.53
C VAL A 1081 -14.57 -51.95 -35.73
N GLU A 1082 -15.66 -52.39 -36.37
CA GLU A 1082 -15.80 -53.80 -36.75
C GLU A 1082 -14.69 -54.18 -37.75
N PRO A 1083 -14.04 -55.35 -37.62
CA PRO A 1083 -12.91 -55.75 -38.49
C PRO A 1083 -13.19 -55.64 -40.00
N GLY A 1084 -14.44 -55.86 -40.42
CA GLY A 1084 -14.87 -55.75 -41.82
C GLY A 1084 -15.15 -54.31 -42.33
N GLN A 1085 -15.10 -53.30 -41.45
CA GLN A 1085 -15.36 -51.89 -41.78
C GLN A 1085 -14.10 -51.01 -41.72
N VAL A 1086 -12.98 -51.56 -41.24
CA VAL A 1086 -11.70 -50.84 -41.06
C VAL A 1086 -11.27 -50.11 -42.32
N GLU A 1087 -11.38 -50.73 -43.50
CA GLU A 1087 -10.92 -50.13 -44.75
C GLU A 1087 -11.73 -48.87 -45.13
N LYS A 1088 -13.05 -48.93 -44.98
CA LYS A 1088 -13.95 -47.79 -45.23
C LYS A 1088 -13.76 -46.67 -44.20
N THR A 1089 -13.57 -47.02 -42.93
CA THR A 1089 -13.33 -46.03 -41.86
C THR A 1089 -11.94 -45.40 -41.99
N ALA A 1090 -10.94 -46.15 -42.46
CA ALA A 1090 -9.59 -45.67 -42.68
C ALA A 1090 -9.52 -44.60 -43.80
N GLU A 1091 -10.31 -44.77 -44.86
CA GLU A 1091 -10.44 -43.77 -45.94
C GLU A 1091 -10.99 -42.42 -45.43
N GLU A 1092 -11.77 -42.40 -44.35
CA GLU A 1092 -12.32 -41.16 -43.78
C GLU A 1092 -11.28 -40.32 -43.04
N TYR A 1093 -10.23 -40.96 -42.53
CA TYR A 1093 -9.09 -40.31 -41.88
C TYR A 1093 -7.95 -39.97 -42.86
N LEU A 1094 -8.09 -40.37 -44.13
CA LEU A 1094 -7.10 -40.10 -45.17
C LEU A 1094 -6.76 -38.60 -45.32
N PRO A 1095 -7.73 -37.65 -45.31
CA PRO A 1095 -7.42 -36.24 -45.38
C PRO A 1095 -6.61 -35.72 -44.17
N GLN A 1096 -6.86 -36.26 -42.97
CA GLN A 1096 -6.08 -35.95 -41.77
C GLN A 1096 -4.62 -36.38 -41.95
N LEU A 1097 -4.38 -37.60 -42.45
CA LEU A 1097 -3.04 -38.09 -42.73
C LEU A 1097 -2.34 -37.28 -43.83
N GLN A 1098 -3.06 -36.88 -44.86
CA GLN A 1098 -2.54 -36.01 -45.94
C GLN A 1098 -2.07 -34.65 -45.40
N LEU A 1099 -2.84 -34.04 -44.49
CA LEU A 1099 -2.45 -32.81 -43.80
C LEU A 1099 -1.22 -33.01 -42.91
N TYR A 1100 -1.15 -34.13 -42.20
CA TYR A 1100 0.02 -34.44 -41.38
C TYR A 1100 1.27 -34.69 -42.20
N VAL A 1101 1.17 -35.31 -43.38
CA VAL A 1101 2.28 -35.45 -44.34
C VAL A 1101 2.74 -34.09 -44.84
N LEU A 1102 1.80 -33.20 -45.21
CA LEU A 1102 2.12 -31.82 -45.60
C LEU A 1102 2.82 -31.07 -44.46
N ALA A 1103 2.28 -31.14 -43.24
CA ALA A 1103 2.86 -30.51 -42.06
C ALA A 1103 4.24 -31.06 -41.72
N ALA A 1104 4.47 -32.37 -41.89
CA ALA A 1104 5.75 -33.01 -41.68
C ALA A 1104 6.84 -32.44 -42.60
N LYS A 1105 6.48 -32.22 -43.87
CA LYS A 1105 7.35 -31.63 -44.88
C LYS A 1105 7.61 -30.14 -44.62
N GLU A 1106 6.58 -29.34 -44.39
CA GLU A 1106 6.71 -27.89 -44.20
C GLU A 1106 7.37 -27.52 -42.87
N THR A 1107 7.06 -28.24 -41.79
CA THR A 1107 7.54 -27.88 -40.44
C THR A 1107 8.93 -28.44 -40.14
N TRP A 1108 9.19 -29.70 -40.53
CA TRP A 1108 10.41 -30.40 -40.17
C TRP A 1108 11.26 -30.85 -41.37
N GLY A 1109 10.86 -30.53 -42.60
CA GLY A 1109 11.58 -30.96 -43.81
C GLY A 1109 11.55 -32.47 -44.03
N ILE A 1110 10.59 -33.18 -43.41
CA ILE A 1110 10.51 -34.64 -43.45
C ILE A 1110 9.61 -35.06 -44.62
N ALA A 1111 10.19 -35.73 -45.60
CA ALA A 1111 9.43 -36.43 -46.64
C ALA A 1111 8.97 -37.79 -46.09
N VAL A 1112 7.68 -37.92 -45.83
CA VAL A 1112 7.07 -39.17 -45.35
C VAL A 1112 6.85 -40.11 -46.53
N ASP A 1113 7.36 -41.34 -46.45
CA ASP A 1113 7.19 -42.36 -47.51
C ASP A 1113 5.95 -43.23 -47.26
N ARG A 1114 5.58 -43.45 -45.99
CA ARG A 1114 4.44 -44.26 -45.58
C ARG A 1114 3.61 -43.57 -44.49
N ALA A 1115 2.30 -43.57 -44.64
CA ALA A 1115 1.38 -43.10 -43.61
C ALA A 1115 0.51 -44.27 -43.13
N THR A 1116 0.45 -44.48 -41.82
CA THR A 1116 -0.22 -45.62 -41.19
C THR A 1116 -1.24 -45.13 -40.17
N LEU A 1117 -2.46 -45.66 -40.26
CA LEU A 1117 -3.51 -45.48 -39.27
C LEU A 1117 -3.66 -46.78 -38.48
N PHE A 1118 -3.50 -46.74 -37.15
CA PHE A 1118 -3.63 -47.92 -36.29
C PHE A 1118 -4.86 -47.83 -35.39
N PHE A 1119 -5.84 -48.70 -35.62
CA PHE A 1119 -7.04 -48.80 -34.79
C PHE A 1119 -6.75 -49.72 -33.60
N LEU A 1120 -6.73 -49.16 -32.39
CA LEU A 1120 -6.45 -49.88 -31.14
C LEU A 1120 -7.56 -50.88 -30.75
N SER A 1121 -8.75 -50.71 -31.33
CA SER A 1121 -9.83 -51.70 -31.35
C SER A 1121 -10.36 -51.76 -32.78
N PRO A 1122 -10.07 -52.82 -33.56
CA PRO A 1122 -9.76 -54.19 -33.11
C PRO A 1122 -8.27 -54.56 -33.07
N GLY A 1123 -7.34 -53.61 -33.23
CA GLY A 1123 -5.89 -53.89 -33.32
C GLY A 1123 -5.39 -54.07 -34.75
N VAL A 1124 -5.99 -53.34 -35.71
CA VAL A 1124 -5.70 -53.46 -37.14
C VAL A 1124 -5.14 -52.12 -37.65
N GLU A 1125 -4.11 -52.18 -38.50
CA GLU A 1125 -3.55 -51.02 -39.19
C GLU A 1125 -3.92 -51.00 -40.67
N LYS A 1126 -4.01 -49.78 -41.22
CA LYS A 1126 -4.02 -49.54 -42.66
C LYS A 1126 -2.85 -48.62 -42.99
N THR A 1127 -2.00 -49.04 -43.91
CA THR A 1127 -0.85 -48.26 -44.39
C THR A 1127 -1.05 -47.88 -45.85
N TRP A 1128 -0.68 -46.65 -46.19
CA TRP A 1128 -0.62 -46.15 -47.56
C TRP A 1128 0.80 -45.72 -47.91
N GLU A 1129 1.17 -45.90 -49.17
CA GLU A 1129 2.35 -45.25 -49.74
C GLU A 1129 2.01 -43.80 -50.07
N VAL A 1130 2.90 -42.89 -49.67
CA VAL A 1130 2.72 -41.46 -49.86
C VAL A 1130 3.36 -41.05 -51.19
N ASP A 1131 2.57 -40.39 -52.03
CA ASP A 1131 3.04 -39.78 -53.27
C ASP A 1131 2.81 -38.26 -53.24
N ASP A 1132 3.38 -37.53 -54.22
CA ASP A 1132 3.23 -36.08 -54.30
C ASP A 1132 1.77 -35.63 -54.46
N ALA A 1133 0.87 -36.50 -54.93
CA ALA A 1133 -0.55 -36.18 -55.05
C ALA A 1133 -1.24 -36.07 -53.68
N TRP A 1134 -0.70 -36.66 -52.60
CA TRP A 1134 -1.20 -36.44 -51.23
C TRP A 1134 -1.05 -34.98 -50.79
N ILE A 1135 0.10 -34.37 -51.08
CA ILE A 1135 0.40 -32.99 -50.72
C ILE A 1135 -0.50 -32.03 -51.51
N HIS A 1136 -0.66 -32.28 -52.82
CA HIS A 1136 -1.57 -31.48 -53.64
C HIS A 1136 -3.03 -31.59 -53.21
N ARG A 1137 -3.50 -32.79 -52.81
CA ARG A 1137 -4.85 -32.97 -52.26
C ARG A 1137 -5.04 -32.24 -50.93
N ALA A 1138 -4.07 -32.33 -50.02
CA ALA A 1138 -4.11 -31.62 -48.74
C ALA A 1138 -4.21 -30.10 -48.93
N LEU A 1139 -3.39 -29.52 -49.82
CA LEU A 1139 -3.43 -28.08 -50.12
C LEU A 1139 -4.76 -27.66 -50.76
N GLY A 1140 -5.30 -28.47 -51.68
CA GLY A 1140 -6.61 -28.20 -52.29
C GLY A 1140 -7.76 -28.22 -51.27
N ASP A 1141 -7.75 -29.19 -50.35
CA ASP A 1141 -8.73 -29.28 -49.26
C ASP A 1141 -8.63 -28.08 -48.30
N LEU A 1142 -7.41 -27.61 -48.01
CA LEU A 1142 -7.16 -26.41 -47.20
C LEU A 1142 -7.66 -25.15 -47.89
N GLU A 1143 -7.41 -24.97 -49.18
CA GLU A 1143 -7.91 -23.82 -49.94
C GLU A 1143 -9.43 -23.78 -50.01
N GLU A 1144 -10.10 -24.93 -50.19
CA GLU A 1144 -11.56 -25.03 -50.16
C GLU A 1144 -12.10 -24.64 -48.77
N SER A 1145 -11.50 -25.19 -47.72
CA SER A 1145 -11.88 -24.92 -46.33
C SER A 1145 -11.65 -23.45 -45.94
N ALA A 1146 -10.50 -22.88 -46.33
CA ALA A 1146 -10.17 -21.48 -46.11
C ALA A 1146 -11.19 -20.57 -46.80
N ARG A 1147 -11.53 -20.85 -48.07
CA ARG A 1147 -12.54 -20.07 -48.78
C ARG A 1147 -13.89 -20.09 -48.07
N MET A 1148 -14.32 -21.26 -47.58
CA MET A 1148 -15.58 -21.42 -46.84
C MET A 1148 -15.57 -20.66 -45.50
N LEU A 1149 -14.48 -20.71 -44.74
CA LEU A 1149 -14.35 -20.01 -43.46
C LEU A 1149 -14.25 -18.48 -43.62
N HIS A 1150 -13.55 -18.01 -44.65
CA HIS A 1150 -13.40 -16.58 -44.92
C HIS A 1150 -14.69 -15.95 -45.46
N GLN A 1151 -15.49 -16.68 -46.24
CA GLN A 1151 -16.69 -16.16 -46.92
C GLN A 1151 -18.01 -16.52 -46.21
N GLY A 1152 -18.01 -17.49 -45.29
CA GLY A 1152 -19.22 -17.93 -44.61
C GLY A 1152 -19.72 -16.90 -43.59
N GLU A 1153 -20.95 -16.42 -43.77
CA GLU A 1153 -21.60 -15.48 -42.84
C GLU A 1153 -22.80 -16.15 -42.14
N GLY A 1154 -23.46 -17.10 -42.79
CA GLY A 1154 -24.66 -17.76 -42.27
C GLY A 1154 -24.66 -19.28 -42.42
N ILE A 1155 -25.67 -19.92 -41.85
CA ILE A 1155 -25.85 -21.38 -41.86
C ILE A 1155 -25.87 -21.98 -43.28
N ASP A 1156 -26.34 -21.21 -44.27
CA ASP A 1156 -26.46 -21.62 -45.67
C ASP A 1156 -25.11 -21.74 -46.39
N ASP A 1157 -24.09 -21.02 -45.92
CA ASP A 1157 -22.70 -21.13 -46.44
C ASP A 1157 -22.01 -22.43 -45.97
N TYR A 1158 -22.62 -23.12 -45.01
CA TYR A 1158 -22.16 -24.40 -44.47
C TYR A 1158 -23.15 -25.51 -44.85
N PRO A 1159 -23.14 -26.01 -46.10
CA PRO A 1159 -24.10 -26.99 -46.56
C PRO A 1159 -23.93 -28.34 -45.83
N PRO A 1160 -25.03 -29.05 -45.50
CA PRO A 1160 -24.94 -30.38 -44.90
C PRO A 1160 -24.45 -31.41 -45.93
N ARG A 1161 -23.68 -32.40 -45.46
CA ARG A 1161 -23.28 -33.57 -46.25
C ARG A 1161 -24.04 -34.81 -45.73
N PRO A 1162 -25.27 -35.08 -46.22
CA PRO A 1162 -26.08 -36.18 -45.73
C PRO A 1162 -25.43 -37.54 -46.05
N GLY A 1163 -25.47 -38.46 -45.09
CA GLY A 1163 -24.86 -39.78 -45.20
C GLY A 1163 -25.08 -40.63 -43.94
N TYR A 1164 -24.43 -41.79 -43.86
CA TYR A 1164 -24.62 -42.73 -42.74
C TYR A 1164 -24.32 -42.09 -41.35
N ARG A 1165 -23.48 -41.06 -41.30
CA ARG A 1165 -23.12 -40.29 -40.09
C ARG A 1165 -24.29 -39.46 -39.54
N CYS A 1166 -25.29 -39.13 -40.35
CA CYS A 1166 -26.47 -38.38 -39.91
C CYS A 1166 -27.27 -39.15 -38.85
N GLY A 1167 -27.34 -40.48 -38.94
CA GLY A 1167 -28.07 -41.32 -37.98
C GLY A 1167 -27.52 -41.24 -36.55
N TYR A 1168 -26.21 -40.97 -36.41
CA TYR A 1168 -25.47 -40.84 -35.16
C TYR A 1168 -25.05 -39.39 -34.86
N CYS A 1169 -25.53 -38.42 -35.65
CA CYS A 1169 -25.18 -37.01 -35.46
C CYS A 1169 -25.93 -36.44 -34.26
N GLU A 1170 -25.20 -35.84 -33.32
CA GLU A 1170 -25.78 -35.19 -32.13
C GLU A 1170 -26.75 -34.05 -32.48
N TYR A 1171 -26.57 -33.42 -33.63
CA TYR A 1171 -27.43 -32.34 -34.13
C TYR A 1171 -28.57 -32.82 -35.02
N ARG A 1172 -28.84 -34.13 -35.11
CA ARG A 1172 -29.85 -34.68 -36.03
C ARG A 1172 -31.25 -34.08 -35.85
N LYS A 1173 -31.62 -33.71 -34.62
CA LYS A 1173 -32.93 -33.15 -34.28
C LYS A 1173 -33.13 -31.71 -34.78
N ILE A 1174 -32.04 -31.00 -35.06
CA ILE A 1174 -32.07 -29.59 -35.48
C ILE A 1174 -31.51 -29.38 -36.90
N CYS A 1175 -30.92 -30.42 -37.48
CA CYS A 1175 -30.39 -30.40 -38.84
C CYS A 1175 -31.45 -30.91 -39.82
N SER A 1176 -31.95 -30.04 -40.69
CA SER A 1176 -32.96 -30.37 -41.70
C SER A 1176 -32.54 -31.47 -42.68
N ALA A 1177 -31.23 -31.75 -42.80
CA ALA A 1177 -30.68 -32.80 -43.67
C ALA A 1177 -30.39 -34.12 -42.94
N ALA A 1178 -30.68 -34.21 -41.64
CA ALA A 1178 -30.45 -35.42 -40.85
C ALA A 1178 -31.71 -36.31 -40.72
N ASP A 1179 -32.82 -35.92 -41.34
CA ASP A 1179 -34.04 -36.70 -41.45
C ASP A 1179 -34.01 -37.53 -42.75
N PRO A 1180 -33.76 -38.85 -42.69
CA PRO A 1180 -34.05 -39.72 -43.80
C PRO A 1180 -35.53 -40.08 -43.71
N SER A 1181 -36.30 -39.78 -44.75
CA SER A 1181 -37.50 -40.60 -45.00
C SER A 1181 -37.16 -42.09 -44.90
#